data_AF-A0A370LRN8-F1
#
_entry.id   AF-A0A370LRN8-F1
#
_cell.length_a   1.000
_cell.length_b   1.000
_cell.length_c   1.000
_cell.angle_alpha   90.00
_cell.angle_beta   90.00
_cell.angle_gamma   90.00
#
_symmetry.space_group_name_H-M   'P 1'
#
loop_
_entity.id
_entity.type
_entity.pdbx_description
1 polymer ?
#
loop_
_entity_poly.entity_id
_entity_poly.type
_entity_poly.pdbx_seq_one_letter_code
_entity_poly.pdbx_strand_id
1 'polypeptide(L)'
;MAARRKINPVRCKLPPYEVEEVLTLEEAQQKAGWNITAFNLPEAWSVTQGEGVKIAVLDSGCDLDHPDLVENLLPGKNFVNPRQPPEDDNQHGCVSPDCLVHTNFCGIETIETLFQRLNCSIKHVQQGNHQYQIKDLRNMGIKTYSFDSQTQKTIIGEIEAIHKLPINGDIVEVELEGNISYKLTPWHPVYTIKNRHHKVYDIIRKRADKVEKGDLFVFPRGELAGQLVKEHFRLRYHQGFICENCGHMPKYYLNDMPSKCKKCKKQNWQHCHKEILVDEDLAYLVGIVLTDGHLSKDRVEVHSSTLQILERIKTICAKKGWNSVMDKNRVLIYGKDCIQILTQLGLLKKHKSLKQSLPEFVGKSPYEVVCAFIAGTIDGDGCISPSNTQNRITTSSKKFAEQICMLFNSVGIYSSVSKPSFDKRKNRKIISKNAIYNVIFSNISNDIGQKLSHPIKIARSKKIPKYNRKGRRVKSVKTIKYNGFFYDFTIKDHHNYLGNGHYISNTHVAGILAASNNSIGMVGVAPESKIVPVKVLNAKGGGTLDVVAKGLIWAVNDGADIVVMSLGSPRPLAQVRKAIQYAESKGVPVFVAAGNAVQWNAAQKQYVYTKELFYPANYPETIAVGSIDENFDRSSFSNTGENLDFLAPGGQIFSTVPDNWYAILSGTSMATPFAAGVAALCLSYQRKHFPNKPLKGAEAYRKLFRQNVMALPDKVKANKFFSGFGIIDTRDLKKWIASAG
;
A
#
# COMPACT_ATOMS: atom_id res chain seq x y z
N MET A 1 33.33 25.33 21.20
CA MET A 1 31.87 25.21 21.46
C MET A 1 31.15 24.81 20.17
N ALA A 2 30.99 23.50 19.92
CA ALA A 2 30.24 23.01 18.77
C ALA A 2 28.74 23.06 19.10
N ALA A 3 28.00 23.89 18.38
CA ALA A 3 26.55 23.99 18.47
C ALA A 3 25.93 22.60 18.32
N ARG A 4 25.32 22.09 19.40
CA ARG A 4 24.33 21.01 19.31
C ARG A 4 23.27 21.51 18.33
N ARG A 5 23.26 20.97 17.10
CA ARG A 5 22.09 21.07 16.22
C ARG A 5 20.94 20.42 16.99
N LYS A 6 20.17 21.23 17.72
CA LYS A 6 18.80 20.89 18.08
C LYS A 6 18.13 20.57 16.75
N ILE A 7 17.84 19.29 16.52
CA ILE A 7 16.92 18.89 15.47
C ILE A 7 15.61 19.55 15.87
N ASN A 8 15.31 20.72 15.29
CA ASN A 8 14.01 21.32 15.44
C ASN A 8 13.00 20.25 14.99
N PRO A 9 11.96 19.93 15.78
CA PRO A 9 10.89 19.09 15.28
C PRO A 9 10.40 19.74 14.00
N VAL A 10 10.60 19.05 12.87
CA VAL A 10 10.08 19.55 11.60
C VAL A 10 8.58 19.67 11.83
N ARG A 11 8.07 20.91 11.88
CA ARG A 11 6.63 21.17 11.82
C ARG A 11 6.18 20.78 10.42
N CYS A 12 6.01 19.48 10.21
CA CYS A 12 5.39 18.94 9.00
C CYS A 12 3.91 19.31 9.09
N LYS A 13 3.48 20.24 8.25
CA LYS A 13 2.07 20.43 7.96
C LYS A 13 1.71 19.35 6.96
N LEU A 14 0.67 18.56 7.22
CA LEU A 14 0.10 17.72 6.17
C LEU A 14 -0.21 18.65 4.99
N PRO A 15 0.18 18.33 3.74
CA PRO A 15 -0.42 18.93 2.57
C PRO A 15 -1.92 18.68 2.60
N PRO A 16 -2.72 19.40 1.79
CA PRO A 16 -4.16 19.18 1.72
C PRO A 16 -4.45 17.68 1.67
N TYR A 17 -5.14 17.18 2.68
CA TYR A 17 -5.55 15.80 2.80
C TYR A 17 -7.05 15.88 3.08
N GLU A 18 -7.82 15.13 2.31
CA GLU A 18 -9.25 14.97 2.58
C GLU A 18 -9.37 13.83 3.60
N VAL A 19 -10.06 14.09 4.71
CA VAL A 19 -10.52 13.02 5.59
C VAL A 19 -11.81 12.54 4.98
N GLU A 20 -11.76 11.38 4.35
CA GLU A 20 -12.94 10.74 3.81
C GLU A 20 -13.55 9.88 4.92
N GLU A 21 -14.81 10.16 5.25
CA GLU A 21 -15.54 9.29 6.17
C GLU A 21 -15.76 7.94 5.48
N VAL A 22 -15.38 6.84 6.12
CA VAL A 22 -15.56 5.47 5.62
C VAL A 22 -16.38 4.70 6.65
N LEU A 23 -17.45 4.04 6.20
CA LEU A 23 -18.31 3.19 7.02
C LEU A 23 -18.22 1.74 6.52
N THR A 24 -18.21 0.80 7.46
CA THR A 24 -18.24 -0.64 7.14
C THR A 24 -19.67 -1.14 6.90
N LEU A 25 -19.82 -2.30 6.24
CA LEU A 25 -21.10 -3.01 6.10
C LEU A 25 -21.84 -3.20 7.42
N GLU A 26 -21.13 -3.54 8.52
CA GLU A 26 -21.75 -3.81 9.83
C GLU A 26 -22.34 -2.53 10.47
N GLU A 27 -21.90 -1.35 10.05
CA GLU A 27 -22.37 -0.04 10.55
C GLU A 27 -23.46 0.59 9.66
N ALA A 28 -23.74 0.01 8.49
CA ALA A 28 -24.58 0.60 7.46
C ALA A 28 -25.94 -0.10 7.31
N GLN A 29 -26.89 0.23 8.22
CA GLN A 29 -28.30 0.19 7.81
C GLN A 29 -28.48 1.07 6.57
N GLN A 30 -29.35 0.68 5.63
CA GLN A 30 -29.53 1.45 4.41
C GLN A 30 -29.90 2.91 4.73
N LYS A 31 -29.08 3.84 4.24
CA LYS A 31 -29.27 5.28 4.40
C LYS A 31 -29.48 5.92 3.03
N ALA A 32 -30.54 6.72 2.93
CA ALA A 32 -30.68 7.66 1.83
C ALA A 32 -29.80 8.89 2.11
N GLY A 33 -28.81 9.14 1.23
CA GLY A 33 -28.00 10.35 1.31
C GLY A 33 -28.84 11.62 1.12
N TRP A 34 -28.31 12.77 1.51
CA TRP A 34 -29.02 14.05 1.34
C TRP A 34 -29.39 14.31 -0.13
N ASN A 35 -28.54 13.85 -1.06
CA ASN A 35 -28.78 13.90 -2.50
C ASN A 35 -30.01 13.10 -2.93
N ILE A 36 -30.42 12.09 -2.16
CA ILE A 36 -31.63 11.31 -2.42
C ILE A 36 -32.85 11.99 -1.79
N THR A 37 -32.74 12.37 -0.51
CA THR A 37 -33.88 12.88 0.29
C THR A 37 -34.26 14.30 -0.10
N ALA A 38 -33.30 15.22 -0.23
CA ALA A 38 -33.56 16.62 -0.60
C ALA A 38 -34.15 16.77 -2.02
N PHE A 39 -33.92 15.76 -2.86
CA PHE A 39 -34.36 15.68 -4.25
C PHE A 39 -35.61 14.79 -4.43
N ASN A 40 -36.17 14.27 -3.34
CA ASN A 40 -37.42 13.50 -3.31
C ASN A 40 -37.47 12.32 -4.29
N LEU A 41 -36.33 11.65 -4.51
CA LEU A 41 -36.26 10.50 -5.41
C LEU A 41 -37.15 9.30 -5.02
N PRO A 42 -37.45 9.03 -3.73
CA PRO A 42 -38.41 7.99 -3.36
C PRO A 42 -39.79 8.15 -4.00
N GLU A 43 -40.24 9.37 -4.27
CA GLU A 43 -41.49 9.59 -4.99
C GLU A 43 -41.39 9.15 -6.46
N ALA A 44 -40.25 9.41 -7.12
CA ALA A 44 -40.02 8.97 -8.49
C ALA A 44 -39.95 7.44 -8.62
N TRP A 45 -39.40 6.75 -7.61
CA TRP A 45 -39.32 5.29 -7.57
C TRP A 45 -40.69 4.59 -7.52
N SER A 46 -41.76 5.31 -7.17
CA SER A 46 -43.14 4.80 -7.30
C SER A 46 -43.59 4.62 -8.76
N VAL A 47 -42.85 5.19 -9.71
CA VAL A 47 -43.16 5.20 -11.14
C VAL A 47 -42.19 4.32 -11.93
N THR A 48 -40.89 4.48 -11.67
CA THR A 48 -39.82 3.68 -12.27
C THR A 48 -38.57 3.75 -11.39
N GLN A 49 -37.77 2.69 -11.41
CA GLN A 49 -36.48 2.64 -10.74
C GLN A 49 -35.30 2.57 -11.74
N GLY A 50 -35.57 2.81 -13.02
CA GLY A 50 -34.56 2.81 -14.08
C GLY A 50 -34.38 1.44 -14.74
N GLU A 51 -35.36 0.54 -14.60
CA GLU A 51 -35.35 -0.81 -15.15
C GLU A 51 -35.12 -0.83 -16.67
N GLY A 52 -34.33 -1.78 -17.16
CA GLY A 52 -34.07 -1.94 -18.59
C GLY A 52 -33.18 -0.86 -19.23
N VAL A 53 -32.54 0.01 -18.43
CA VAL A 53 -31.54 0.98 -18.90
C VAL A 53 -30.13 0.48 -18.61
N LYS A 54 -29.26 0.49 -19.63
CA LYS A 54 -27.86 0.06 -19.55
C LYS A 54 -26.92 1.26 -19.58
N ILE A 55 -26.10 1.43 -18.56
CA ILE A 55 -25.26 2.61 -18.36
C ILE A 55 -23.80 2.20 -18.30
N ALA A 56 -22.98 2.68 -19.22
CA ALA A 56 -21.56 2.43 -19.20
C ALA A 56 -20.83 3.51 -18.39
N VAL A 57 -20.02 3.10 -17.42
CA VAL A 57 -19.22 4.01 -16.60
C VAL A 57 -17.74 3.82 -16.93
N LEU A 58 -17.13 4.87 -17.49
CA LEU A 58 -15.74 4.90 -17.91
C LEU A 58 -14.89 5.56 -16.84
N ASP A 59 -14.13 4.75 -16.10
CA ASP A 59 -13.31 5.22 -14.98
C ASP A 59 -12.17 4.20 -14.67
N SER A 60 -11.77 4.10 -13.41
CA SER A 60 -10.71 3.30 -12.83
C SER A 60 -11.10 1.86 -12.50
N GLY A 61 -12.33 1.42 -12.76
CA GLY A 61 -12.82 0.07 -12.46
C GLY A 61 -13.68 0.02 -11.19
N CYS A 62 -14.62 -0.93 -11.13
CA CYS A 62 -15.64 -1.07 -10.08
C CYS A 62 -15.38 -2.30 -9.23
N ASP A 63 -15.70 -2.25 -7.94
CA ASP A 63 -15.81 -3.43 -7.07
C ASP A 63 -16.94 -4.32 -7.60
N LEU A 64 -16.56 -5.45 -8.20
CA LEU A 64 -17.49 -6.32 -8.91
C LEU A 64 -18.33 -7.21 -7.99
N ASP A 65 -17.95 -7.30 -6.72
CA ASP A 65 -18.60 -8.15 -5.71
C ASP A 65 -19.25 -7.31 -4.60
N HIS A 66 -19.31 -5.98 -4.74
CA HIS A 66 -19.92 -5.10 -3.75
C HIS A 66 -21.41 -5.43 -3.58
N PRO A 67 -21.92 -5.66 -2.35
CA PRO A 67 -23.28 -6.15 -2.12
C PRO A 67 -24.38 -5.22 -2.65
N ASP A 68 -24.16 -3.90 -2.62
CA ASP A 68 -25.09 -2.94 -3.20
C ASP A 68 -24.99 -2.79 -4.73
N LEU A 69 -23.99 -3.37 -5.39
CA LEU A 69 -23.78 -3.21 -6.83
C LEU A 69 -23.97 -4.51 -7.61
N VAL A 70 -23.64 -5.64 -7.01
CA VAL A 70 -23.51 -6.93 -7.70
C VAL A 70 -24.75 -7.33 -8.51
N GLU A 71 -25.96 -7.03 -8.02
CA GLU A 71 -27.21 -7.33 -8.74
C GLU A 71 -27.43 -6.44 -9.97
N ASN A 72 -26.81 -5.26 -9.99
CA ASN A 72 -26.92 -4.26 -11.04
C ASN A 72 -25.71 -4.20 -11.97
N LEU A 73 -24.65 -4.96 -11.70
CA LEU A 73 -23.47 -5.02 -12.56
C LEU A 73 -23.65 -6.02 -13.71
N LEU A 74 -23.36 -5.55 -14.92
CA LEU A 74 -23.21 -6.38 -16.12
C LEU A 74 -21.72 -6.65 -16.38
N PRO A 75 -21.39 -7.67 -17.21
CA PRO A 75 -20.01 -7.90 -17.65
C PRO A 75 -19.41 -6.64 -18.29
N GLY A 76 -18.33 -6.15 -17.70
CA GLY A 76 -17.58 -5.01 -18.21
C GLY A 76 -16.26 -5.40 -18.86
N LYS A 77 -15.42 -4.41 -19.17
CA LYS A 77 -14.14 -4.63 -19.85
C LYS A 77 -13.02 -3.72 -19.34
N ASN A 78 -11.83 -4.30 -19.19
CA ASN A 78 -10.62 -3.60 -18.78
C ASN A 78 -9.75 -3.26 -20.00
N PHE A 79 -9.69 -1.99 -20.36
CA PHE A 79 -8.85 -1.52 -21.47
C PHE A 79 -7.43 -1.14 -21.03
N VAL A 80 -7.19 -0.98 -19.73
CA VAL A 80 -5.85 -0.77 -19.15
C VAL A 80 -5.06 -2.08 -19.14
N ASN A 81 -5.71 -3.17 -18.72
CA ASN A 81 -5.16 -4.53 -18.79
C ASN A 81 -6.24 -5.52 -19.27
N PRO A 82 -6.30 -5.81 -20.59
CA PRO A 82 -7.32 -6.68 -21.18
C PRO A 82 -7.35 -8.13 -20.67
N ARG A 83 -6.37 -8.57 -19.87
CA ARG A 83 -6.34 -9.91 -19.27
C ARG A 83 -7.01 -9.97 -17.90
N GLN A 84 -7.42 -8.84 -17.34
CA GLN A 84 -8.00 -8.74 -16.01
C GLN A 84 -9.45 -8.22 -16.10
N PRO A 85 -10.30 -8.55 -15.12
CA PRO A 85 -11.61 -7.91 -15.00
C PRO A 85 -11.46 -6.38 -14.81
N PRO A 86 -12.52 -5.59 -15.06
CA PRO A 86 -12.55 -4.14 -14.80
C PRO A 86 -12.69 -3.82 -13.29
N GLU A 87 -11.96 -4.55 -12.46
CA GLU A 87 -11.96 -4.46 -11.00
C GLU A 87 -11.33 -3.14 -10.54
N ASP A 88 -11.88 -2.58 -9.48
CA ASP A 88 -11.33 -1.43 -8.79
C ASP A 88 -10.04 -1.79 -8.03
N ASP A 89 -8.94 -1.11 -8.36
CA ASP A 89 -7.66 -1.32 -7.70
C ASP A 89 -7.46 -0.49 -6.42
N ASN A 90 -8.35 0.46 -6.08
CA ASN A 90 -8.19 1.44 -4.99
C ASN A 90 -8.62 0.96 -3.57
N GLN A 91 -8.20 -0.24 -3.14
CA GLN A 91 -8.56 -0.83 -1.83
C GLN A 91 -7.52 -0.70 -0.70
N HIS A 92 -7.94 -0.39 0.53
CA HIS A 92 -7.08 -0.38 1.71
C HIS A 92 -6.91 -1.73 2.37
N GLY A 93 -5.89 -1.85 3.22
CA GLY A 93 -5.67 -3.08 3.96
C GLY A 93 -4.71 -2.86 5.10
N CYS A 94 -5.14 -3.25 6.29
CA CYS A 94 -4.35 -3.04 7.49
C CYS A 94 -3.79 -4.37 7.98
N VAL A 95 -2.64 -4.32 8.67
CA VAL A 95 -2.00 -5.48 9.29
C VAL A 95 -1.91 -5.34 10.80
N SER A 96 -1.80 -6.48 11.47
CA SER A 96 -1.65 -6.50 12.92
C SER A 96 -0.34 -5.85 13.39
N PRO A 97 -0.28 -5.42 14.67
CA PRO A 97 0.89 -4.73 15.25
C PRO A 97 2.20 -5.54 15.20
N ASP A 98 2.08 -6.87 15.23
CA ASP A 98 3.17 -7.84 15.21
C ASP A 98 3.67 -8.18 13.80
N CYS A 99 3.06 -7.64 12.75
CA CYS A 99 3.52 -7.83 11.38
C CYS A 99 4.93 -7.24 11.21
N LEU A 100 5.87 -8.07 10.75
CA LEU A 100 7.23 -7.63 10.47
C LEU A 100 7.29 -6.86 9.14
N VAL A 101 8.01 -5.74 9.16
CA VAL A 101 8.25 -4.87 8.01
C VAL A 101 9.76 -4.65 7.85
N HIS A 102 10.24 -4.57 6.61
CA HIS A 102 11.64 -4.33 6.30
C HIS A 102 11.79 -2.92 5.74
N THR A 103 12.42 -2.03 6.51
CA THR A 103 12.66 -0.65 6.10
C THR A 103 14.14 -0.28 6.15
N ASN A 104 14.54 0.71 5.35
CA ASN A 104 15.87 1.34 5.45
C ASN A 104 16.07 2.15 6.75
N PHE A 105 15.03 2.34 7.58
CA PHE A 105 15.09 3.13 8.80
C PHE A 105 15.43 2.31 10.04
N CYS A 106 14.79 1.16 10.24
CA CYS A 106 14.99 0.30 11.42
C CYS A 106 15.33 -1.15 11.07
N GLY A 107 15.54 -1.47 9.78
CA GLY A 107 15.72 -2.83 9.31
C GLY A 107 14.42 -3.64 9.41
N ILE A 108 14.52 -4.89 9.88
CA ILE A 108 13.37 -5.79 10.04
C ILE A 108 12.86 -5.71 11.48
N GLU A 109 11.72 -5.05 11.68
CA GLU A 109 11.05 -4.92 12.98
C GLU A 109 9.53 -5.01 12.82
N THR A 110 8.78 -5.08 13.91
CA THR A 110 7.31 -5.01 13.82
C THR A 110 6.86 -3.61 13.39
N ILE A 111 5.73 -3.52 12.69
CA ILE A 111 5.16 -2.23 12.26
C ILE A 111 4.86 -1.32 13.45
N GLU A 112 4.45 -1.89 14.59
CA GLU A 112 4.28 -1.14 15.84
C GLU A 112 5.62 -0.59 16.37
N THR A 113 6.69 -1.38 16.36
CA THR A 113 8.02 -0.92 16.78
C THR A 113 8.52 0.21 15.87
N LEU A 114 8.32 0.08 14.55
CA LEU A 114 8.60 1.16 13.59
C LEU A 114 7.80 2.42 13.95
N PHE A 115 6.48 2.29 14.13
CA PHE A 115 5.62 3.41 14.49
C PHE A 115 6.11 4.09 15.77
N GLN A 116 6.43 3.34 16.82
CA GLN A 116 6.91 3.89 18.10
C GLN A 116 8.27 4.60 17.98
N ARG A 117 9.20 4.06 17.18
CA ARG A 117 10.56 4.62 16.99
C ARG A 117 10.59 5.92 16.19
N LEU A 118 9.57 6.19 15.37
CA LEU A 118 9.51 7.39 14.55
C LEU A 118 9.25 8.62 15.41
N ASN A 119 10.23 9.51 15.49
CA ASN A 119 10.11 10.76 16.23
C ASN A 119 9.52 11.87 15.35
N CYS A 120 8.25 11.71 14.97
CA CYS A 120 7.46 12.70 14.24
C CYS A 120 6.14 12.97 14.95
N SER A 121 5.54 14.13 14.65
CA SER A 121 4.25 14.53 15.21
C SER A 121 3.17 13.52 14.84
N ILE A 122 2.40 13.09 15.83
CA ILE A 122 1.22 12.26 15.63
C ILE A 122 0.04 13.20 15.42
N LYS A 123 -0.66 13.03 14.31
CA LYS A 123 -1.97 13.64 14.14
C LYS A 123 -3.04 12.69 14.64
N HIS A 124 -3.85 13.17 15.56
CA HIS A 124 -5.07 12.49 15.97
C HIS A 124 -6.20 12.95 15.06
N VAL A 125 -6.86 11.99 14.41
CA VAL A 125 -8.07 12.22 13.63
C VAL A 125 -9.20 11.52 14.38
N GLN A 126 -10.27 12.24 14.65
CA GLN A 126 -11.45 11.70 15.31
C GLN A 126 -12.56 11.60 14.27
N GLN A 127 -13.17 10.43 14.15
CA GLN A 127 -14.25 10.19 13.22
C GLN A 127 -15.22 9.20 13.89
N GLY A 128 -16.43 9.70 14.19
CA GLY A 128 -17.38 9.04 15.08
C GLY A 128 -16.78 8.77 16.47
N ASN A 129 -16.94 7.53 16.94
CA ASN A 129 -16.36 7.04 18.20
C ASN A 129 -14.92 6.53 18.05
N HIS A 130 -14.35 6.57 16.83
CA HIS A 130 -13.03 6.02 16.54
C HIS A 130 -11.97 7.13 16.50
N GLN A 131 -10.82 6.85 17.12
CA GLN A 131 -9.67 7.74 17.14
C GLN A 131 -8.50 7.11 16.38
N TYR A 132 -8.11 7.76 15.29
CA TYR A 132 -7.05 7.35 14.39
C TYR A 132 -5.78 8.14 14.67
N GLN A 133 -4.62 7.50 14.48
CA GLN A 133 -3.31 8.15 14.64
C GLN A 133 -2.52 8.04 13.34
N ILE A 134 -2.07 9.19 12.83
CA ILE A 134 -1.32 9.26 11.57
C ILE A 134 0.04 9.91 11.81
N LYS A 135 1.10 9.27 11.31
CA LYS A 135 2.46 9.82 11.24
C LYS A 135 2.83 10.14 9.80
N ASP A 136 3.11 11.41 9.48
CA ASP A 136 3.61 11.84 8.16
C ASP A 136 5.13 11.63 8.06
N LEU A 137 5.56 10.97 6.98
CA LEU A 137 6.92 10.52 6.73
C LEU A 137 7.49 10.99 5.37
N ARG A 138 6.78 11.80 4.58
CA ARG A 138 7.21 12.20 3.21
C ARG A 138 8.59 12.85 3.12
N ASN A 139 9.07 13.45 4.22
CA ASN A 139 10.38 14.09 4.30
C ASN A 139 11.44 13.26 5.01
N MET A 140 11.12 12.00 5.37
CA MET A 140 12.03 11.12 6.09
C MET A 140 12.78 10.15 5.18
N GLY A 141 12.37 10.01 3.91
CA GLY A 141 13.04 9.14 2.93
C GLY A 141 13.01 7.65 3.33
N ILE A 142 12.00 7.25 4.10
CA ILE A 142 11.86 5.87 4.57
C ILE A 142 11.34 5.03 3.42
N LYS A 143 11.96 3.89 3.18
CA LYS A 143 11.66 3.00 2.06
C LYS A 143 11.39 1.59 2.56
N THR A 144 10.51 0.88 1.86
CA THR A 144 10.19 -0.54 2.06
C THR A 144 10.14 -1.26 0.70
N TYR A 145 10.18 -2.59 0.72
CA TYR A 145 9.83 -3.36 -0.46
C TYR A 145 8.34 -3.26 -0.72
N SER A 146 7.95 -3.29 -1.98
CA SER A 146 6.58 -3.18 -2.46
C SER A 146 6.40 -4.09 -3.70
N PHE A 147 5.17 -4.35 -4.13
CA PHE A 147 4.86 -5.21 -5.27
C PHE A 147 3.99 -4.47 -6.29
N ASP A 148 4.52 -4.12 -7.46
CA ASP A 148 3.70 -3.49 -8.48
C ASP A 148 2.75 -4.53 -9.12
N SER A 149 1.43 -4.33 -8.96
CA SER A 149 0.41 -5.23 -9.50
C SER A 149 0.30 -5.17 -11.03
N GLN A 150 0.68 -4.05 -11.64
CA GLN A 150 0.66 -3.88 -13.10
C GLN A 150 1.85 -4.59 -13.74
N THR A 151 3.06 -4.32 -13.25
CA THR A 151 4.27 -4.94 -13.79
C THR A 151 4.55 -6.33 -13.21
N GLN A 152 3.83 -6.72 -12.15
CA GLN A 152 3.99 -7.97 -11.42
C GLN A 152 5.42 -8.20 -10.88
N LYS A 153 6.06 -7.12 -10.41
CA LYS A 153 7.46 -7.11 -9.93
C LYS A 153 7.57 -6.51 -8.54
N THR A 154 8.54 -7.00 -7.77
CA THR A 154 8.98 -6.31 -6.55
C THR A 154 9.62 -4.98 -6.91
N ILE A 155 9.28 -3.94 -6.18
CA ILE A 155 9.78 -2.57 -6.31
C ILE A 155 10.18 -2.02 -4.92
N ILE A 156 10.84 -0.86 -4.89
CA ILE A 156 11.13 -0.15 -3.65
C ILE A 156 10.19 1.05 -3.58
N GLY A 157 9.33 1.07 -2.55
CA GLY A 157 8.38 2.16 -2.31
C GLY A 157 8.85 3.08 -1.19
N GLU A 158 8.60 4.38 -1.32
CA GLU A 158 8.83 5.38 -0.25
C GLU A 158 7.58 5.49 0.62
N ILE A 159 7.73 5.36 1.95
CA ILE A 159 6.63 5.46 2.91
C ILE A 159 6.34 6.93 3.18
N GLU A 160 5.14 7.38 2.82
CA GLU A 160 4.65 8.75 3.02
C GLU A 160 3.91 8.92 4.34
N ALA A 161 3.25 7.88 4.84
CA ALA A 161 2.59 7.90 6.13
C ALA A 161 2.46 6.50 6.74
N ILE A 162 2.31 6.44 8.06
CA ILE A 162 1.85 5.25 8.77
C ILE A 162 0.58 5.61 9.53
N HIS A 163 -0.46 4.84 9.29
CA HIS A 163 -1.74 4.93 9.97
C HIS A 163 -1.82 3.87 11.06
N LYS A 164 -2.39 4.23 12.19
CA LYS A 164 -2.76 3.34 13.28
C LYS A 164 -4.25 3.49 13.53
N LEU A 165 -4.97 2.40 13.32
CA LEU A 165 -6.42 2.37 13.20
C LEU A 165 -6.97 1.42 14.28
N PRO A 166 -7.98 1.82 15.07
CA PRO A 166 -8.67 0.90 15.95
C PRO A 166 -9.51 -0.08 15.11
N ILE A 167 -9.41 -1.37 15.40
CA ILE A 167 -10.23 -2.42 14.79
C ILE A 167 -10.98 -3.13 15.92
N ASN A 168 -12.30 -3.12 15.83
CA ASN A 168 -13.20 -3.88 16.70
C ASN A 168 -14.14 -4.69 15.80
N GLY A 169 -13.86 -5.98 15.65
CA GLY A 169 -14.62 -6.83 14.72
C GLY A 169 -13.84 -8.06 14.29
N ASP A 170 -14.25 -8.63 13.17
CA ASP A 170 -13.58 -9.79 12.60
C ASP A 170 -12.30 -9.41 11.86
N ILE A 171 -11.25 -10.20 12.08
CA ILE A 171 -10.00 -10.19 11.31
C ILE A 171 -9.76 -11.57 10.71
N VAL A 172 -8.93 -11.62 9.67
CA VAL A 172 -8.55 -12.84 8.99
C VAL A 172 -7.11 -13.20 9.32
N GLU A 173 -6.90 -14.38 9.87
CA GLU A 173 -5.58 -14.99 10.02
C GLU A 173 -5.31 -15.97 8.86
N VAL A 174 -4.30 -15.64 8.04
CA VAL A 174 -3.82 -16.46 6.92
C VAL A 174 -2.52 -17.15 7.32
N GLU A 175 -2.58 -18.46 7.54
CA GLU A 175 -1.39 -19.28 7.78
C GLU A 175 -0.86 -19.87 6.46
N LEU A 176 0.43 -19.70 6.21
CA LEU A 176 1.13 -20.15 5.01
C LEU A 176 2.11 -21.28 5.31
N GLU A 177 2.49 -22.01 4.28
CA GLU A 177 3.58 -22.99 4.34
C GLU A 177 4.87 -22.36 4.91
N GLY A 178 5.47 -23.07 5.87
CA GLY A 178 6.63 -22.58 6.62
C GLY A 178 6.30 -21.84 7.91
N ASN A 179 5.04 -21.92 8.37
CA ASN A 179 4.54 -21.33 9.62
C ASN A 179 4.67 -19.81 9.65
N ILE A 180 4.44 -19.18 8.49
CA ILE A 180 4.30 -17.74 8.37
C ILE A 180 2.81 -17.45 8.51
N SER A 181 2.44 -16.55 9.42
CA SER A 181 1.05 -16.15 9.64
C SER A 181 0.93 -14.65 9.44
N TYR A 182 -0.13 -14.22 8.77
CA TYR A 182 -0.54 -12.82 8.66
C TYR A 182 -1.92 -12.64 9.26
N LYS A 183 -2.08 -11.65 10.13
CA LYS A 183 -3.38 -11.20 10.60
C LYS A 183 -3.73 -9.91 9.88
N LEU A 184 -4.80 -9.97 9.12
CA LEU A 184 -5.21 -8.98 8.14
C LEU A 184 -6.65 -8.55 8.43
N THR A 185 -7.01 -7.34 8.07
CA THR A 185 -8.44 -6.99 7.98
C THR A 185 -9.10 -7.85 6.88
N PRO A 186 -10.40 -8.17 6.97
CA PRO A 186 -11.09 -9.00 5.97
C PRO A 186 -10.90 -8.53 4.53
N TRP A 187 -10.95 -7.21 4.33
CA TRP A 187 -10.77 -6.53 3.05
C TRP A 187 -9.32 -6.41 2.58
N HIS A 188 -8.33 -6.77 3.41
CA HIS A 188 -6.93 -6.56 3.06
C HIS A 188 -6.58 -7.22 1.71
N PRO A 189 -5.97 -6.49 0.76
CA PRO A 189 -5.68 -7.04 -0.56
C PRO A 189 -4.48 -8.00 -0.51
N VAL A 190 -4.72 -9.23 -0.95
CA VAL A 190 -3.75 -10.31 -1.04
C VAL A 190 -3.55 -10.69 -2.51
N TYR A 191 -2.29 -10.85 -2.92
CA TYR A 191 -1.96 -11.32 -4.26
C TYR A 191 -1.72 -12.83 -4.26
N THR A 192 -2.42 -13.56 -5.12
CA THR A 192 -2.30 -15.01 -5.29
C THR A 192 -2.02 -15.37 -6.75
N ILE A 193 -1.45 -16.55 -6.99
CA ILE A 193 -1.14 -17.05 -8.34
C ILE A 193 -2.25 -18.01 -8.79
N LYS A 194 -2.93 -17.68 -9.89
CA LYS A 194 -4.05 -18.47 -10.45
C LYS A 194 -3.56 -19.53 -11.46
N ASN A 195 -2.84 -19.12 -12.51
CA ASN A 195 -2.44 -19.98 -13.63
C ASN A 195 -1.01 -19.72 -14.12
N ARG A 196 -0.48 -20.64 -14.93
CA ARG A 196 0.85 -20.54 -15.57
C ARG A 196 0.71 -20.73 -17.08
N HIS A 197 0.90 -19.66 -17.84
CA HIS A 197 1.00 -19.72 -19.31
C HIS A 197 2.40 -19.25 -19.75
N HIS A 198 3.11 -20.06 -20.55
CA HIS A 198 4.40 -19.69 -21.16
C HIS A 198 5.46 -19.05 -20.23
N LYS A 199 5.53 -19.48 -18.95
CA LYS A 199 6.43 -18.95 -17.89
C LYS A 199 6.02 -17.58 -17.29
N VAL A 200 4.87 -17.03 -17.67
CA VAL A 200 4.19 -15.91 -17.01
C VAL A 200 3.15 -16.47 -16.04
N TYR A 201 2.99 -15.83 -14.87
CA TYR A 201 2.02 -16.23 -13.87
C TYR A 201 0.88 -15.22 -13.89
N ASP A 202 -0.35 -15.70 -13.89
CA ASP A 202 -1.49 -14.81 -13.66
C ASP A 202 -1.57 -14.56 -12.17
N ILE A 203 -1.09 -13.38 -11.76
CA ILE A 203 -1.24 -12.88 -10.41
C ILE A 203 -2.61 -12.21 -10.32
N ILE A 204 -3.46 -12.75 -9.47
CA ILE A 204 -4.78 -12.22 -9.16
C ILE A 204 -4.76 -11.60 -7.78
N ARG A 205 -5.54 -10.55 -7.61
CA ARG A 205 -5.84 -9.96 -6.32
C ARG A 205 -7.04 -10.70 -5.71
N LYS A 206 -7.02 -10.89 -4.39
CA LYS A 206 -8.16 -11.36 -3.58
C LYS A 206 -8.19 -10.55 -2.28
N ARG A 207 -9.37 -10.32 -1.71
CA ARG A 207 -9.47 -9.90 -0.30
C ARG A 207 -9.00 -11.03 0.62
N ALA A 208 -8.48 -10.69 1.80
CA ALA A 208 -8.01 -11.68 2.76
C ALA A 208 -9.10 -12.68 3.16
N ASP A 209 -10.35 -12.23 3.31
CA ASP A 209 -11.51 -13.09 3.60
C ASP A 209 -11.97 -13.97 2.44
N LYS A 210 -11.49 -13.71 1.22
CA LYS A 210 -11.70 -14.55 0.03
C LYS A 210 -10.49 -15.44 -0.29
N VAL A 211 -9.45 -15.40 0.53
CA VAL A 211 -8.31 -16.33 0.38
C VAL A 211 -8.75 -17.72 0.83
N GLU A 212 -8.40 -18.73 0.05
CA GLU A 212 -8.76 -20.11 0.31
C GLU A 212 -7.53 -20.97 0.59
N LYS A 213 -7.74 -22.07 1.32
CA LYS A 213 -6.70 -23.08 1.52
C LYS A 213 -6.24 -23.62 0.17
N GLY A 214 -4.93 -23.63 -0.06
CA GLY A 214 -4.34 -24.07 -1.32
C GLY A 214 -3.97 -22.94 -2.27
N ASP A 215 -4.49 -21.72 -2.07
CA ASP A 215 -4.05 -20.53 -2.81
C ASP A 215 -2.54 -20.33 -2.67
N LEU A 216 -1.92 -19.77 -3.70
CA LEU A 216 -0.47 -19.53 -3.73
C LEU A 216 -0.18 -18.04 -3.55
N PHE A 217 0.03 -17.64 -2.29
CA PHE A 217 0.30 -16.26 -1.85
C PHE A 217 1.62 -15.75 -2.44
N VAL A 218 1.63 -14.59 -3.08
CA VAL A 218 2.83 -14.00 -3.72
C VAL A 218 3.82 -13.54 -2.65
N PHE A 219 5.09 -13.92 -2.79
CA PHE A 219 6.18 -13.44 -1.94
C PHE A 219 7.18 -12.60 -2.73
N PRO A 220 7.67 -11.47 -2.17
CA PRO A 220 8.69 -10.67 -2.82
C PRO A 220 9.97 -11.49 -3.01
N ARG A 221 10.49 -11.52 -4.25
CA ARG A 221 11.74 -12.18 -4.64
C ARG A 221 12.35 -11.50 -5.87
N GLY A 222 13.68 -11.43 -5.96
CA GLY A 222 14.41 -10.90 -7.13
C GLY A 222 15.65 -10.10 -6.75
N GLU A 223 16.37 -9.55 -7.74
CA GLU A 223 17.61 -8.77 -7.55
C GLU A 223 17.42 -7.53 -6.66
N LEU A 224 16.25 -6.91 -6.71
CA LEU A 224 15.90 -5.77 -5.85
C LEU A 224 15.72 -6.18 -4.38
N ALA A 225 15.48 -7.46 -4.13
CA ALA A 225 15.16 -8.00 -2.82
C ALA A 225 16.48 -8.11 -2.02
N GLY A 226 16.73 -7.09 -1.18
CA GLY A 226 17.98 -6.86 -0.47
C GLY A 226 18.69 -5.53 -0.80
N GLN A 227 18.11 -4.68 -1.67
CA GLN A 227 18.69 -3.40 -2.11
C GLN A 227 17.97 -2.15 -1.58
N LEU A 228 17.32 -2.22 -0.40
CA LEU A 228 16.69 -1.04 0.23
C LEU A 228 17.65 0.14 0.40
N VAL A 229 18.92 -0.17 0.62
CA VAL A 229 19.99 0.80 0.81
C VAL A 229 21.08 0.54 -0.22
N LYS A 230 21.51 1.60 -0.90
CA LYS A 230 22.64 1.55 -1.85
C LYS A 230 23.96 1.95 -1.19
N GLU A 231 23.90 2.81 -0.17
CA GLU A 231 25.08 3.33 0.51
C GLU A 231 25.50 2.42 1.67
N HIS A 232 26.80 2.31 1.88
CA HIS A 232 27.33 1.55 3.00
C HIS A 232 27.07 2.28 4.32
N PHE A 233 26.56 1.55 5.31
CA PHE A 233 26.35 2.06 6.65
C PHE A 233 27.70 2.36 7.34
N ARG A 234 27.86 3.59 7.85
CA ARG A 234 29.02 3.99 8.65
C ARG A 234 28.65 4.02 10.13
N LEU A 235 29.41 3.28 10.93
CA LEU A 235 29.27 3.30 12.37
C LEU A 235 30.27 4.27 12.98
N ARG A 236 29.77 5.26 13.74
CA ARG A 236 30.59 6.17 14.52
C ARG A 236 30.77 5.61 15.95
N TYR A 237 32.02 5.38 16.36
CA TYR A 237 32.35 4.86 17.68
C TYR A 237 33.34 5.76 18.42
N HIS A 238 33.34 5.69 19.76
CA HIS A 238 34.16 6.56 20.62
C HIS A 238 35.58 5.98 20.76
N GLN A 239 36.61 6.81 20.58
CA GLN A 239 38.01 6.39 20.69
C GLN A 239 38.71 6.91 21.96
N GLY A 240 38.02 7.70 22.77
CA GLY A 240 38.59 8.33 23.96
C GLY A 240 38.52 9.85 23.86
N PHE A 241 39.40 10.53 24.58
CA PHE A 241 39.35 11.98 24.73
C PHE A 241 40.58 12.64 24.09
N ILE A 242 40.41 13.80 23.46
CA ILE A 242 41.51 14.65 23.01
C ILE A 242 41.50 15.94 23.81
N CYS A 243 42.67 16.36 24.32
CA CYS A 243 42.76 17.62 25.05
C CYS A 243 42.70 18.79 24.06
N GLU A 244 41.68 19.65 24.17
CA GLU A 244 41.50 20.79 23.26
C GLU A 244 42.69 21.78 23.31
N ASN A 245 43.36 21.88 24.46
CA ASN A 245 44.48 22.80 24.64
C ASN A 245 45.80 22.34 24.01
N CYS A 246 46.04 21.03 23.83
CA CYS A 246 47.37 20.55 23.42
C CYS A 246 47.37 19.30 22.52
N GLY A 247 46.18 18.83 22.10
CA GLY A 247 46.03 17.67 21.22
C GLY A 247 46.38 16.32 21.87
N HIS A 248 46.70 16.26 23.16
CA HIS A 248 47.08 15.02 23.82
C HIS A 248 45.89 14.03 23.90
N MET A 249 46.10 12.81 23.40
CA MET A 249 45.16 11.68 23.50
C MET A 249 45.70 10.63 24.48
N PRO A 250 45.01 10.37 25.61
CA PRO A 250 45.46 9.41 26.60
C PRO A 250 45.04 7.99 26.20
N LYS A 251 46.00 7.04 26.21
CA LYS A 251 45.83 5.67 25.67
C LYS A 251 44.83 4.76 26.42
N TYR A 252 44.36 5.13 27.61
CA TYR A 252 43.59 4.21 28.48
C TYR A 252 42.19 4.67 28.89
N TYR A 253 41.78 5.87 28.48
CA TYR A 253 40.51 6.48 28.90
C TYR A 253 39.50 6.43 27.77
N LEU A 254 38.78 5.30 27.69
CA LEU A 254 37.77 5.07 26.65
C LEU A 254 36.38 5.55 27.07
N ASN A 255 35.96 5.34 28.32
CA ASN A 255 34.62 5.75 28.78
C ASN A 255 34.70 6.81 29.88
N ASP A 256 35.69 6.68 30.77
CA ASP A 256 35.88 7.62 31.87
C ASP A 256 36.75 8.78 31.41
N MET A 257 36.24 10.01 31.56
CA MET A 257 36.98 11.21 31.19
C MET A 257 38.09 11.49 32.21
N PRO A 258 39.35 11.69 31.80
CA PRO A 258 40.41 12.01 32.75
C PRO A 258 40.17 13.37 33.43
N SER A 259 40.49 13.47 34.71
CA SER A 259 40.28 14.72 35.48
C SER A 259 41.16 15.88 35.01
N LYS A 260 42.39 15.63 34.53
CA LYS A 260 43.34 16.63 33.99
C LYS A 260 44.19 16.03 32.87
N CYS A 261 44.54 16.84 31.86
CA CYS A 261 45.48 16.44 30.82
C CYS A 261 46.88 16.21 31.39
N LYS A 262 47.48 15.04 31.12
CA LYS A 262 48.84 14.73 31.60
C LYS A 262 49.91 15.68 31.04
N LYS A 263 49.68 16.22 29.83
CA LYS A 263 50.61 17.11 29.11
C LYS A 263 50.48 18.58 29.54
N CYS A 264 49.30 19.19 29.48
CA CYS A 264 49.11 20.61 29.77
C CYS A 264 48.42 20.93 31.11
N LYS A 265 48.04 19.90 31.88
CA LYS A 265 47.35 19.99 33.19
C LYS A 265 45.98 20.69 33.18
N LYS A 266 45.48 21.14 32.02
CA LYS A 266 44.14 21.70 31.84
C LYS A 266 43.07 20.59 31.79
N GLN A 267 41.81 20.96 32.06
CA GLN A 267 40.66 20.04 32.14
C GLN A 267 39.77 20.10 30.90
N ASN A 268 40.28 20.61 29.79
CA ASN A 268 39.49 20.80 28.57
C ASN A 268 39.65 19.59 27.64
N TRP A 269 38.60 18.76 27.59
CA TRP A 269 38.56 17.49 26.85
C TRP A 269 37.42 17.49 25.84
N GLN A 270 37.72 17.00 24.65
CA GLN A 270 36.73 16.75 23.61
C GLN A 270 36.65 15.24 23.35
N HIS A 271 35.44 14.73 23.13
CA HIS A 271 35.25 13.35 22.71
C HIS A 271 35.81 13.12 21.29
N CYS A 272 36.71 12.15 21.17
CA CYS A 272 37.24 11.70 19.90
C CYS A 272 36.41 10.53 19.37
N HIS A 273 36.00 10.62 18.12
CA HIS A 273 35.22 9.57 17.46
C HIS A 273 35.90 9.17 16.16
N LYS A 274 35.77 7.89 15.80
CA LYS A 274 36.17 7.37 14.50
C LYS A 274 34.95 6.75 13.82
N GLU A 275 34.96 6.79 12.50
CA GLU A 275 33.98 6.09 11.69
C GLU A 275 34.60 4.80 11.13
N ILE A 276 33.82 3.73 11.15
CA ILE A 276 34.15 2.47 10.46
C ILE A 276 33.04 2.16 9.48
N LEU A 277 33.42 1.74 8.27
CA LEU A 277 32.51 1.23 7.27
C LEU A 277 32.06 -0.18 7.68
N VAL A 278 30.75 -0.43 7.66
CA VAL A 278 30.23 -1.79 7.75
C VAL A 278 30.28 -2.41 6.36
N ASP A 279 31.42 -3.05 6.09
CA ASP A 279 31.70 -3.79 4.86
C ASP A 279 31.35 -5.28 5.04
N GLU A 280 31.55 -6.05 3.96
CA GLU A 280 31.29 -7.48 3.94
C GLU A 280 32.05 -8.26 5.03
N ASP A 281 33.32 -7.92 5.26
CA ASP A 281 34.17 -8.59 6.25
C ASP A 281 33.62 -8.38 7.67
N LEU A 282 33.22 -7.15 8.01
CA LEU A 282 32.63 -6.86 9.31
C LEU A 282 31.25 -7.51 9.46
N ALA A 283 30.43 -7.48 8.41
CA ALA A 283 29.10 -8.08 8.42
C ALA A 283 29.16 -9.61 8.58
N TYR A 284 30.07 -10.27 7.86
CA TYR A 284 30.36 -11.70 8.03
C TYR A 284 30.77 -12.03 9.47
N LEU A 285 31.70 -11.24 10.03
CA LEU A 285 32.14 -11.44 11.41
C LEU A 285 30.98 -11.26 12.42
N VAL A 286 30.10 -10.29 12.20
CA VAL A 286 28.93 -10.13 13.07
C VAL A 286 28.00 -11.34 12.96
N GLY A 287 27.75 -11.86 11.75
CA GLY A 287 26.90 -13.04 11.55
C GLY A 287 27.41 -14.29 12.26
N ILE A 288 28.72 -14.54 12.20
CA ILE A 288 29.31 -15.71 12.87
C ILE A 288 29.37 -15.54 14.39
N VAL A 289 29.68 -14.33 14.88
CA VAL A 289 29.67 -14.06 16.33
C VAL A 289 28.25 -14.12 16.90
N LEU A 290 27.24 -13.76 16.12
CA LEU A 290 25.84 -13.81 16.50
C LEU A 290 25.34 -15.23 16.77
N THR A 291 25.90 -16.21 16.06
CA THR A 291 25.45 -17.62 16.08
C THR A 291 26.34 -18.46 16.98
N ASP A 292 27.64 -18.44 16.73
CA ASP A 292 28.64 -19.32 17.38
C ASP A 292 29.69 -18.57 18.21
N GLY A 293 29.51 -17.25 18.37
CA GLY A 293 30.41 -16.41 19.15
C GLY A 293 29.96 -16.12 20.57
N HIS A 294 30.94 -15.83 21.43
CA HIS A 294 30.76 -15.30 22.77
C HIS A 294 31.43 -13.93 22.90
N LEU A 295 30.62 -12.89 23.09
CA LEU A 295 31.08 -11.53 23.35
C LEU A 295 31.15 -11.25 24.87
N SER A 296 32.36 -11.07 25.39
CA SER A 296 32.61 -10.71 26.79
C SER A 296 32.91 -9.20 26.95
N LYS A 297 33.40 -8.79 28.13
CA LYS A 297 33.81 -7.39 28.38
C LYS A 297 35.16 -7.04 27.76
N ASP A 298 35.99 -8.05 27.53
CA ASP A 298 37.42 -7.96 27.25
C ASP A 298 37.85 -8.67 25.96
N ARG A 299 37.02 -9.57 25.44
CA ARG A 299 37.31 -10.32 24.20
C ARG A 299 36.06 -10.80 23.47
N VAL A 300 36.28 -11.29 22.26
CA VAL A 300 35.33 -12.08 21.47
C VAL A 300 35.93 -13.48 21.30
N GLU A 301 35.14 -14.52 21.51
CA GLU A 301 35.55 -15.91 21.31
C GLU A 301 34.62 -16.55 20.29
N VAL A 302 35.17 -17.14 19.22
CA VAL A 302 34.39 -17.86 18.19
C VAL A 302 34.93 -19.27 18.08
N HIS A 303 34.06 -20.26 18.21
CA HIS A 303 34.40 -21.67 18.08
C HIS A 303 34.03 -22.18 16.68
N SER A 304 34.87 -23.02 16.10
CA SER A 304 34.52 -23.77 14.89
C SER A 304 35.38 -25.01 14.78
N SER A 305 34.79 -26.11 14.33
CA SER A 305 35.53 -27.31 13.94
C SER A 305 36.19 -27.18 12.56
N THR A 306 35.88 -26.11 11.81
CA THR A 306 36.35 -25.94 10.44
C THR A 306 37.41 -24.87 10.33
N LEU A 307 38.61 -25.28 9.89
CA LEU A 307 39.81 -24.44 9.90
C LEU A 307 39.67 -23.19 9.03
N GLN A 308 39.04 -23.29 7.85
CA GLN A 308 38.92 -22.17 6.92
C GLN A 308 38.06 -21.02 7.51
N ILE A 309 37.07 -21.34 8.37
CA ILE A 309 36.33 -20.32 9.13
C ILE A 309 37.26 -19.57 10.06
N LEU A 310 38.09 -20.29 10.83
CA LEU A 310 39.01 -19.69 11.80
C LEU A 310 40.07 -18.81 11.10
N GLU A 311 40.63 -19.28 9.98
CA GLU A 311 41.59 -18.54 9.17
C GLU A 311 40.98 -17.26 8.56
N ARG A 312 39.72 -17.33 8.11
CA ARG A 312 39.01 -16.15 7.61
C ARG A 312 38.77 -15.12 8.70
N ILE A 313 38.35 -15.53 9.90
CA ILE A 313 38.20 -14.62 11.04
C ILE A 313 39.52 -13.93 11.35
N LYS A 314 40.64 -14.68 11.40
CA LYS A 314 41.98 -14.12 11.63
C LYS A 314 42.37 -13.11 10.55
N THR A 315 42.05 -13.39 9.30
CA THR A 315 42.29 -12.48 8.17
C THR A 315 41.47 -11.19 8.30
N ILE A 316 40.20 -11.29 8.68
CA ILE A 316 39.34 -10.13 8.96
C ILE A 316 39.94 -9.30 10.10
N CYS A 317 40.36 -9.93 11.20
CA CYS A 317 41.00 -9.24 12.32
C CYS A 317 42.27 -8.49 11.88
N ALA A 318 43.14 -9.11 11.08
CA ALA A 318 44.34 -8.48 10.56
C ALA A 318 44.02 -7.24 9.70
N LYS A 319 43.05 -7.33 8.78
CA LYS A 319 42.60 -6.19 7.96
C LYS A 319 42.05 -5.03 8.80
N LYS A 320 41.36 -5.34 9.91
CA LYS A 320 40.79 -4.33 10.82
C LYS A 320 41.81 -3.79 11.84
N GLY A 321 43.02 -4.35 11.89
CA GLY A 321 44.04 -4.01 12.89
C GLY A 321 43.72 -4.51 14.30
N TRP A 322 42.92 -5.57 14.41
CA TRP A 322 42.55 -6.19 15.68
C TRP A 322 43.47 -7.36 16.02
N ASN A 323 43.89 -7.40 17.28
CA ASN A 323 44.71 -8.49 17.78
C ASN A 323 43.85 -9.75 17.89
N SER A 324 44.33 -10.85 17.31
CA SER A 324 43.65 -12.13 17.41
C SER A 324 44.64 -13.28 17.63
N VAL A 325 44.19 -14.28 18.40
CA VAL A 325 44.93 -15.52 18.68
C VAL A 325 44.05 -16.68 18.21
N MET A 326 44.63 -17.64 17.50
CA MET A 326 43.93 -18.80 16.97
C MET A 326 44.49 -20.07 17.59
N ASP A 327 43.62 -20.86 18.21
CA ASP A 327 43.91 -22.21 18.70
C ASP A 327 43.30 -23.25 17.73
N LYS A 328 43.44 -24.55 18.02
CA LYS A 328 42.97 -25.64 17.14
C LYS A 328 41.47 -25.59 16.76
N ASN A 329 40.62 -25.00 17.61
CA ASN A 329 39.16 -25.02 17.45
C ASN A 329 38.47 -23.67 17.77
N ARG A 330 39.24 -22.58 17.88
CA ARG A 330 38.69 -21.26 18.22
C ARG A 330 39.59 -20.11 17.82
N VAL A 331 39.00 -18.93 17.67
CA VAL A 331 39.69 -17.64 17.56
C VAL A 331 39.27 -16.73 18.72
N LEU A 332 40.26 -16.14 19.39
CA LEU A 332 40.11 -15.11 20.40
C LEU A 332 40.48 -13.75 19.80
N ILE A 333 39.57 -12.79 19.85
CA ILE A 333 39.76 -11.43 19.32
C ILE A 333 39.81 -10.44 20.49
N TYR A 334 40.85 -9.63 20.53
CA TYR A 334 41.09 -8.62 21.56
C TYR A 334 41.04 -7.22 20.96
N GLY A 335 40.43 -6.29 21.70
CA GLY A 335 40.35 -4.89 21.29
C GLY A 335 39.13 -4.21 21.89
N LYS A 336 39.34 -3.09 22.58
CA LYS A 336 38.23 -2.33 23.18
C LYS A 336 37.31 -1.73 22.10
N ASP A 337 37.90 -1.31 20.99
CA ASP A 337 37.19 -0.84 19.80
C ASP A 337 36.38 -1.95 19.13
N CYS A 338 36.96 -3.14 18.94
CA CYS A 338 36.25 -4.32 18.43
C CYS A 338 34.99 -4.63 19.25
N ILE A 339 35.13 -4.73 20.57
CA ILE A 339 34.00 -5.02 21.48
C ILE A 339 32.95 -3.92 21.40
N GLN A 340 33.37 -2.65 21.36
CA GLN A 340 32.46 -1.52 21.24
C GLN A 340 31.70 -1.55 19.91
N ILE A 341 32.39 -1.77 18.80
CA ILE A 341 31.81 -1.85 17.45
C ILE A 341 30.79 -2.99 17.39
N LEU A 342 31.18 -4.21 17.77
CA LEU A 342 30.30 -5.37 17.75
C LEU A 342 29.08 -5.19 18.67
N THR A 343 29.25 -4.58 19.85
CA THR A 343 28.13 -4.26 20.75
C THR A 343 27.18 -3.25 20.11
N GLN A 344 27.72 -2.19 19.47
CA GLN A 344 26.91 -1.17 18.79
C GLN A 344 26.20 -1.72 17.54
N LEU A 345 26.76 -2.75 16.91
CA LEU A 345 26.12 -3.50 15.83
C LEU A 345 25.07 -4.51 16.33
N GLY A 346 24.76 -4.56 17.63
CA GLY A 346 23.64 -5.33 18.16
C GLY A 346 24.00 -6.71 18.72
N LEU A 347 25.28 -7.03 18.87
CA LEU A 347 25.71 -8.24 19.58
C LEU A 347 25.60 -8.04 21.10
N LEU A 348 24.99 -9.02 21.78
CA LEU A 348 24.74 -8.95 23.21
C LEU A 348 25.92 -9.49 24.02
N LYS A 349 26.32 -8.77 25.08
CA LYS A 349 27.31 -9.25 26.05
C LYS A 349 26.68 -10.28 26.99
N LYS A 350 27.40 -11.38 27.24
CA LYS A 350 26.97 -12.57 28.03
C LYS A 350 25.80 -13.32 27.39
N HIS A 351 25.69 -14.63 27.67
CA HIS A 351 24.66 -15.54 27.12
C HIS A 351 23.22 -15.05 27.35
N LYS A 352 22.72 -14.19 26.46
CA LYS A 352 21.33 -13.74 26.39
C LYS A 352 20.71 -14.23 25.08
N SER A 353 20.94 -15.49 24.74
CA SER A 353 20.47 -16.14 23.51
C SER A 353 18.94 -16.04 23.31
N LEU A 354 18.17 -15.87 24.39
CA LEU A 354 16.72 -15.64 24.36
C LEU A 354 16.31 -14.23 23.91
N LYS A 355 17.18 -13.23 24.12
CA LYS A 355 16.93 -11.81 23.78
C LYS A 355 17.58 -11.40 22.46
N GLN A 356 18.24 -12.34 21.78
CA GLN A 356 18.93 -12.04 20.53
C GLN A 356 17.91 -11.57 19.47
N SER A 357 18.30 -10.58 18.67
CA SER A 357 17.54 -10.10 17.52
C SER A 357 18.47 -9.93 16.33
N LEU A 358 17.88 -9.78 15.15
CA LEU A 358 18.62 -9.42 13.95
C LEU A 358 19.26 -8.03 14.14
N PRO A 359 20.56 -7.86 13.86
CA PRO A 359 21.20 -6.56 13.87
C PRO A 359 20.55 -5.54 12.93
N GLU A 360 20.32 -4.32 13.42
CA GLU A 360 19.66 -3.26 12.64
C GLU A 360 20.44 -2.86 11.38
N PHE A 361 21.78 -2.95 11.41
CA PHE A 361 22.61 -2.61 10.25
C PHE A 361 22.28 -3.46 9.03
N VAL A 362 21.79 -4.70 9.22
CA VAL A 362 21.48 -5.63 8.13
C VAL A 362 20.44 -5.02 7.19
N GLY A 363 19.36 -4.43 7.73
CA GLY A 363 18.38 -3.75 6.88
C GLY A 363 18.76 -2.33 6.45
N LYS A 364 19.94 -1.85 6.87
CA LYS A 364 20.53 -0.57 6.48
C LYS A 364 21.73 -0.72 5.55
N SER A 365 22.02 -1.93 5.10
CA SER A 365 23.22 -2.25 4.34
C SER A 365 22.87 -2.64 2.92
N PRO A 366 23.81 -2.43 1.98
CA PRO A 366 23.63 -2.88 0.61
C PRO A 366 23.66 -4.42 0.52
N TYR A 367 23.18 -4.93 -0.61
CA TYR A 367 22.90 -6.35 -0.81
C TYR A 367 24.10 -7.26 -0.52
N GLU A 368 25.28 -6.85 -0.96
CA GLU A 368 26.54 -7.59 -0.80
C GLU A 368 26.93 -7.76 0.67
N VAL A 369 26.70 -6.73 1.50
CA VAL A 369 26.96 -6.74 2.95
C VAL A 369 25.94 -7.63 3.66
N VAL A 370 24.67 -7.58 3.23
CA VAL A 370 23.62 -8.50 3.73
C VAL A 370 23.96 -9.95 3.40
N CYS A 371 24.43 -10.23 2.18
CA CYS A 371 24.87 -11.56 1.77
C CYS A 371 26.04 -12.06 2.63
N ALA A 372 27.00 -11.19 2.93
CA ALA A 372 28.14 -11.52 3.79
C ALA A 372 27.69 -11.84 5.23
N PHE A 373 26.77 -11.06 5.80
CA PHE A 373 26.17 -11.36 7.10
C PHE A 373 25.45 -12.71 7.13
N ILE A 374 24.65 -13.00 6.10
CA ILE A 374 23.97 -14.30 5.97
C ILE A 374 24.98 -15.43 5.88
N ALA A 375 26.04 -15.27 5.08
CA ALA A 375 27.10 -16.27 4.99
C ALA A 375 27.76 -16.53 6.34
N GLY A 376 28.09 -15.48 7.12
CA GLY A 376 28.64 -15.64 8.47
C GLY A 376 27.68 -16.33 9.43
N THR A 377 26.37 -16.05 9.32
CA THR A 377 25.32 -16.71 10.13
C THR A 377 25.21 -18.21 9.79
N ILE A 378 25.38 -18.57 8.52
CA ILE A 378 25.37 -19.95 8.05
C ILE A 378 26.68 -20.67 8.44
N ASP A 379 27.84 -20.04 8.30
CA ASP A 379 29.13 -20.64 8.66
C ASP A 379 29.27 -20.86 10.19
N GLY A 380 28.56 -20.09 11.01
CA GLY A 380 28.45 -20.35 12.46
C GLY A 380 27.58 -21.57 12.74
N ASP A 381 26.25 -21.38 12.78
CA ASP A 381 25.32 -22.42 13.26
C ASP A 381 24.57 -23.16 12.12
N GLY A 382 24.89 -22.87 10.86
CA GLY A 382 24.22 -23.46 9.71
C GLY A 382 24.61 -24.92 9.47
N CYS A 383 23.73 -25.84 9.87
CA CYS A 383 23.80 -27.22 9.39
C CYS A 383 23.39 -27.28 7.92
N ILE A 384 24.36 -27.46 7.02
CA ILE A 384 24.13 -27.58 5.58
C ILE A 384 23.96 -29.05 5.20
N SER A 385 22.79 -29.38 4.67
CA SER A 385 22.53 -30.74 4.15
C SER A 385 23.40 -31.02 2.90
N PRO A 386 23.86 -32.27 2.66
CA PRO A 386 24.66 -32.59 1.47
C PRO A 386 24.01 -32.23 0.12
N SER A 387 22.67 -32.13 0.11
CA SER A 387 21.86 -31.73 -1.05
C SER A 387 21.44 -30.26 -1.06
N ASN A 388 21.79 -29.46 -0.05
CA ASN A 388 21.39 -28.05 0.11
C ASN A 388 19.86 -27.82 0.05
N THR A 389 19.07 -28.81 0.48
CA THR A 389 17.60 -28.77 0.41
C THR A 389 16.91 -28.69 1.77
N GLN A 390 17.63 -28.97 2.87
CA GLN A 390 17.09 -28.96 4.23
C GLN A 390 18.16 -28.47 5.22
N ASN A 391 18.60 -27.23 5.04
CA ASN A 391 19.57 -26.62 5.94
C ASN A 391 18.86 -26.09 7.19
N ARG A 392 19.60 -25.91 8.28
CA ARG A 392 19.02 -25.52 9.57
C ARG A 392 19.93 -24.57 10.33
N ILE A 393 19.34 -23.53 10.92
CA ILE A 393 19.89 -22.75 12.03
C ILE A 393 18.99 -22.98 13.25
N THR A 394 19.58 -23.07 14.43
CA THR A 394 18.89 -23.22 15.71
C THR A 394 19.06 -21.98 16.58
N THR A 395 18.00 -21.58 17.26
CA THR A 395 18.10 -20.43 18.19
C THR A 395 17.08 -20.56 19.30
N SER A 396 17.40 -20.07 20.49
CA SER A 396 16.42 -19.93 21.56
C SER A 396 15.57 -18.66 21.44
N SER A 397 15.95 -17.70 20.58
CA SER A 397 15.19 -16.46 20.40
C SER A 397 14.14 -16.60 19.30
N LYS A 398 12.86 -16.51 19.70
CA LYS A 398 11.74 -16.41 18.76
C LYS A 398 11.91 -15.23 17.81
N LYS A 399 12.25 -14.05 18.37
CA LYS A 399 12.40 -12.80 17.62
C LYS A 399 13.48 -12.94 16.55
N PHE A 400 14.63 -13.50 16.89
CA PHE A 400 15.70 -13.73 15.92
C PHE A 400 15.26 -14.74 14.84
N ALA A 401 14.60 -15.84 15.22
CA ALA A 401 14.14 -16.85 14.26
C ALA A 401 13.15 -16.27 13.22
N GLU A 402 12.24 -15.41 13.65
CA GLU A 402 11.26 -14.75 12.76
C GLU A 402 11.94 -13.70 11.86
N GLN A 403 12.82 -12.86 12.43
CA GLN A 403 13.54 -11.83 11.67
C GLN A 403 14.51 -12.42 10.63
N ILE A 404 15.28 -13.45 10.99
CA ILE A 404 16.20 -14.11 10.05
C ILE A 404 15.44 -14.88 8.97
N CYS A 405 14.30 -15.48 9.31
CA CYS A 405 13.41 -16.10 8.33
C CYS A 405 12.91 -15.06 7.32
N MET A 406 12.44 -13.89 7.79
CA MET A 406 12.03 -12.79 6.92
C MET A 406 13.19 -12.27 6.07
N LEU A 407 14.38 -12.11 6.65
CA LEU A 407 15.58 -11.70 5.90
C LEU A 407 15.90 -12.68 4.77
N PHE A 408 15.94 -13.97 5.08
CA PHE A 408 16.21 -15.03 4.11
C PHE A 408 15.19 -14.99 2.97
N ASN A 409 13.91 -14.90 3.30
CA ASN A 409 12.85 -14.77 2.30
C ASN A 409 13.04 -13.51 1.44
N SER A 410 13.43 -12.38 2.06
CA SER A 410 13.68 -11.11 1.37
C SER A 410 14.87 -11.12 0.43
N VAL A 411 15.80 -12.10 0.52
CA VAL A 411 16.92 -12.26 -0.41
C VAL A 411 16.77 -13.51 -1.30
N GLY A 412 15.59 -14.14 -1.32
CA GLY A 412 15.29 -15.28 -2.18
C GLY A 412 15.69 -16.66 -1.64
N ILE A 413 16.13 -16.75 -0.38
CA ILE A 413 16.31 -18.02 0.34
C ILE A 413 14.94 -18.50 0.85
N TYR A 414 14.53 -19.72 0.49
CA TYR A 414 13.29 -20.27 1.01
C TYR A 414 13.51 -20.74 2.45
N SER A 415 12.92 -20.03 3.41
CA SER A 415 13.09 -20.28 4.86
C SER A 415 11.76 -20.52 5.57
N SER A 416 11.79 -21.20 6.72
CA SER A 416 10.62 -21.42 7.56
C SER A 416 11.04 -21.57 9.01
N VAL A 417 10.15 -21.22 9.94
CA VAL A 417 10.40 -21.39 11.37
C VAL A 417 9.60 -22.58 11.87
N SER A 418 10.23 -23.49 12.60
CA SER A 418 9.54 -24.61 13.26
C SER A 418 9.93 -24.70 14.72
N LYS A 419 8.95 -24.99 15.58
CA LYS A 419 9.19 -25.40 16.96
C LYS A 419 9.32 -26.93 16.98
N PRO A 420 10.31 -27.53 17.66
CA PRO A 420 10.33 -28.96 17.92
C PRO A 420 9.14 -29.26 18.85
N SER A 421 8.14 -29.95 18.31
CA SER A 421 6.90 -30.25 19.03
C SER A 421 6.93 -31.61 19.75
N PHE A 422 7.94 -32.47 19.52
CA PHE A 422 7.92 -33.85 20.03
C PHE A 422 9.32 -34.51 20.03
N ASP A 423 9.71 -35.18 21.13
CA ASP A 423 10.85 -36.10 21.16
C ASP A 423 10.37 -37.51 20.78
N LYS A 424 10.67 -37.94 19.55
CA LYS A 424 10.29 -39.27 19.04
C LYS A 424 10.97 -40.41 19.80
N ARG A 425 12.13 -40.21 20.43
CA ARG A 425 12.85 -41.27 21.16
C ARG A 425 12.30 -41.49 22.56
N LYS A 426 11.75 -40.44 23.18
CA LYS A 426 11.23 -40.49 24.55
C LYS A 426 9.71 -40.53 24.65
N ASN A 427 9.01 -40.53 23.50
CA ASN A 427 7.55 -40.51 23.38
C ASN A 427 6.86 -39.51 24.34
N ARG A 428 7.45 -38.31 24.47
CA ARG A 428 6.97 -37.23 25.35
C ARG A 428 7.06 -35.88 24.64
N LYS A 429 6.10 -34.99 24.92
CA LYS A 429 6.22 -33.57 24.57
C LYS A 429 7.45 -33.00 25.28
N ILE A 430 8.32 -32.33 24.52
CA ILE A 430 9.45 -31.59 25.11
C ILE A 430 8.86 -30.35 25.78
N ILE A 431 8.61 -30.43 27.09
CA ILE A 431 8.36 -29.26 27.93
C ILE A 431 9.74 -28.74 28.37
N SER A 432 10.53 -28.21 27.45
CA SER A 432 11.74 -27.46 27.85
C SER A 432 11.30 -26.07 28.30
N LYS A 433 11.80 -25.59 29.45
CA LYS A 433 11.55 -24.21 29.94
C LYS A 433 11.93 -23.13 28.90
N ASN A 434 12.83 -23.46 27.96
CA ASN A 434 13.23 -22.59 26.85
C ASN A 434 12.97 -23.32 25.52
N ALA A 435 12.03 -22.83 24.71
CA ALA A 435 11.77 -23.39 23.38
C ALA A 435 12.95 -23.10 22.43
N ILE A 436 13.49 -24.14 21.80
CA ILE A 436 14.46 -24.01 20.70
C ILE A 436 13.67 -23.85 19.41
N TYR A 437 14.05 -22.91 18.55
CA TYR A 437 13.45 -22.66 17.24
C TYR A 437 14.40 -23.16 16.16
N ASN A 438 13.88 -23.88 15.17
CA ASN A 438 14.63 -24.28 13.99
C ASN A 438 14.21 -23.41 12.80
N VAL A 439 15.16 -22.66 12.24
CA VAL A 439 14.99 -21.98 10.96
C VAL A 439 15.46 -22.94 9.88
N ILE A 440 14.53 -23.55 9.16
CA ILE A 440 14.82 -24.48 8.07
C ILE A 440 14.88 -23.70 6.76
N PHE A 441 15.94 -23.84 5.99
CA PHE A 441 16.14 -23.07 4.76
C PHE A 441 16.77 -23.86 3.61
N SER A 442 16.63 -23.35 2.40
CA SER A 442 17.15 -23.94 1.16
C SER A 442 17.33 -22.88 0.08
N ASN A 443 17.93 -23.27 -1.06
CA ASN A 443 18.12 -22.39 -2.22
C ASN A 443 19.04 -21.19 -1.93
N ILE A 444 20.20 -21.46 -1.30
CA ILE A 444 21.26 -20.47 -1.13
C ILE A 444 21.71 -19.97 -2.52
N SER A 445 21.72 -18.66 -2.73
CA SER A 445 22.13 -18.03 -4.00
C SER A 445 23.64 -18.20 -4.25
N ASN A 446 24.07 -18.00 -5.49
CA ASN A 446 25.50 -18.00 -5.81
C ASN A 446 26.25 -16.91 -5.05
N ASP A 447 25.67 -15.71 -4.93
CA ASP A 447 26.29 -14.57 -4.24
C ASP A 447 26.55 -14.85 -2.76
N ILE A 448 25.66 -15.58 -2.09
CA ILE A 448 25.83 -16.01 -0.70
C ILE A 448 26.79 -17.20 -0.65
N GLY A 449 26.65 -18.16 -1.57
CA GLY A 449 27.48 -19.36 -1.63
C GLY A 449 28.97 -19.06 -1.83
N GLN A 450 29.30 -18.06 -2.66
CA GLN A 450 30.68 -17.58 -2.87
C GLN A 450 31.26 -16.89 -1.62
N LYS A 451 30.41 -16.39 -0.73
CA LYS A 451 30.81 -15.73 0.52
C LYS A 451 30.87 -16.70 1.70
N LEU A 452 30.57 -18.00 1.53
CA LEU A 452 30.81 -19.02 2.55
C LEU A 452 32.28 -19.43 2.58
N SER A 453 32.76 -19.83 3.75
CA SER A 453 34.15 -20.26 3.95
C SER A 453 34.40 -21.70 3.49
N HIS A 454 33.33 -22.43 3.17
CA HIS A 454 33.40 -23.79 2.64
C HIS A 454 32.57 -23.94 1.37
N PRO A 455 33.08 -24.66 0.36
CA PRO A 455 32.34 -24.91 -0.87
C PRO A 455 31.12 -25.78 -0.57
N ILE A 456 29.94 -25.22 -0.77
CA ILE A 456 28.70 -25.99 -0.77
C ILE A 456 28.46 -26.57 -2.16
N LYS A 457 27.97 -27.82 -2.24
CA LYS A 457 27.38 -28.32 -3.48
C LYS A 457 26.15 -27.46 -3.75
N ILE A 458 26.29 -26.47 -4.63
CA ILE A 458 25.16 -25.71 -5.16
C ILE A 458 24.27 -26.76 -5.81
N ALA A 459 23.07 -26.97 -5.27
CA ALA A 459 22.16 -27.95 -5.79
C ALA A 459 21.94 -27.65 -7.28
N ARG A 460 22.40 -28.54 -8.19
CA ARG A 460 21.84 -28.60 -9.54
C ARG A 460 20.36 -28.81 -9.32
N SER A 461 19.56 -27.74 -9.43
CA SER A 461 18.25 -27.67 -8.80
C SER A 461 17.46 -28.95 -9.10
N LYS A 462 17.25 -29.83 -8.11
CA LYS A 462 16.09 -30.74 -8.20
C LYS A 462 14.93 -29.78 -8.45
N LYS A 463 14.24 -29.94 -9.58
CA LYS A 463 13.24 -29.02 -10.12
C LYS A 463 12.23 -28.61 -9.03
N ILE A 464 12.56 -27.59 -8.20
CA ILE A 464 11.54 -26.90 -7.42
C ILE A 464 10.63 -26.33 -8.49
N PRO A 465 9.34 -26.73 -8.54
CA PRO A 465 8.44 -26.27 -9.58
C PRO A 465 8.48 -24.75 -9.61
N LYS A 466 8.62 -24.15 -10.79
CA LYS A 466 8.85 -22.71 -10.90
C LYS A 466 7.77 -21.87 -10.18
N TYR A 467 6.57 -22.40 -9.98
CA TYR A 467 5.48 -21.74 -9.23
C TYR A 467 5.77 -21.63 -7.73
N ASN A 468 6.31 -22.68 -7.08
CA ASN A 468 6.80 -22.64 -5.69
C ASN A 468 7.99 -21.68 -5.51
N ARG A 469 8.55 -21.18 -6.61
CA ARG A 469 9.61 -20.16 -6.58
C ARG A 469 9.07 -18.72 -6.51
N LYS A 470 7.77 -18.47 -6.62
CA LYS A 470 7.17 -17.12 -6.57
C LYS A 470 6.11 -16.91 -5.49
N GLY A 471 5.63 -17.98 -4.85
CA GLY A 471 4.64 -17.87 -3.78
C GLY A 471 4.71 -19.00 -2.76
N ARG A 472 3.92 -18.88 -1.68
CA ARG A 472 3.75 -19.89 -0.63
C ARG A 472 2.30 -20.32 -0.55
N ARG A 473 2.07 -21.62 -0.36
CA ARG A 473 0.71 -22.15 -0.29
C ARG A 473 0.06 -21.74 1.02
N VAL A 474 -1.20 -21.37 0.97
CA VAL A 474 -2.05 -21.13 2.14
C VAL A 474 -2.41 -22.48 2.77
N LYS A 475 -2.05 -22.66 4.04
CA LYS A 475 -2.36 -23.83 4.85
C LYS A 475 -3.74 -23.77 5.47
N SER A 476 -4.12 -22.60 5.99
CA SER A 476 -5.42 -22.35 6.60
C SER A 476 -5.73 -20.86 6.62
N VAL A 477 -7.02 -20.55 6.57
CA VAL A 477 -7.58 -19.20 6.76
C VAL A 477 -8.60 -19.30 7.88
N LYS A 478 -8.56 -18.36 8.82
CA LYS A 478 -9.47 -18.31 9.97
C LYS A 478 -9.97 -16.91 10.21
N THR A 479 -11.26 -16.76 10.50
CA THR A 479 -11.83 -15.52 11.01
C THR A 479 -11.74 -15.51 12.53
N ILE A 480 -11.31 -14.39 13.11
CA ILE A 480 -11.08 -14.24 14.56
C ILE A 480 -11.66 -12.90 14.99
N LYS A 481 -12.44 -12.87 16.08
CA LYS A 481 -12.86 -11.62 16.72
C LYS A 481 -11.65 -10.93 17.37
N TYR A 482 -11.47 -9.66 17.07
CA TYR A 482 -10.33 -8.87 17.52
C TYR A 482 -10.78 -7.48 17.98
N ASN A 483 -10.17 -7.01 19.05
CA ASN A 483 -10.30 -5.65 19.53
C ASN A 483 -8.90 -5.11 19.85
N GLY A 484 -8.44 -4.13 19.07
CA GLY A 484 -7.10 -3.57 19.19
C GLY A 484 -6.75 -2.64 18.05
N PHE A 485 -5.47 -2.55 17.71
CA PHE A 485 -5.00 -1.66 16.65
C PHE A 485 -4.44 -2.44 15.47
N PHE A 486 -4.69 -1.95 14.27
CA PHE A 486 -4.02 -2.35 13.04
C PHE A 486 -3.27 -1.16 12.44
N TYR A 487 -2.37 -1.45 11.51
CA TYR A 487 -1.49 -0.48 10.89
C TYR A 487 -1.54 -0.58 9.36
N ASP A 488 -1.35 0.56 8.70
CA ASP A 488 -1.38 0.71 7.26
C ASP A 488 -0.26 1.69 6.82
N PHE A 489 0.38 1.43 5.68
CA PHE A 489 1.34 2.34 5.06
C PHE A 489 0.73 3.08 3.87
N THR A 490 0.89 4.40 3.83
CA THR A 490 0.80 5.12 2.54
C THR A 490 2.16 5.05 1.85
N ILE A 491 2.22 4.45 0.67
CA ILE A 491 3.43 4.37 -0.17
C ILE A 491 3.29 5.32 -1.36
N LYS A 492 4.32 6.14 -1.58
CA LYS A 492 4.41 7.09 -2.69
C LYS A 492 4.34 6.38 -4.03
N ASP A 493 3.51 6.89 -4.93
CA ASP A 493 3.42 6.46 -6.33
C ASP A 493 3.08 4.97 -6.56
N HIS A 494 2.83 4.20 -5.51
CA HIS A 494 2.70 2.76 -5.58
C HIS A 494 1.71 2.27 -4.54
N HIS A 495 0.79 1.41 -4.95
CA HIS A 495 -0.35 0.99 -4.13
C HIS A 495 -0.13 -0.34 -3.41
N ASN A 496 1.11 -0.79 -3.18
CA ASN A 496 1.32 -2.18 -2.74
C ASN A 496 2.53 -2.41 -1.85
N TYR A 497 2.45 -2.02 -0.59
CA TYR A 497 2.92 -2.88 0.49
C TYR A 497 2.02 -2.59 1.69
N LEU A 498 0.96 -3.39 1.81
CA LEU A 498 0.04 -3.35 2.93
C LEU A 498 -0.61 -1.96 3.13
N GLY A 499 -1.56 -1.64 2.25
CA GLY A 499 -2.54 -0.55 2.42
C GLY A 499 -2.26 0.76 1.67
N ASN A 500 -3.28 1.61 1.55
CA ASN A 500 -3.54 2.46 0.38
C ASN A 500 -3.58 3.97 0.65
N GLY A 501 -3.79 4.73 -0.44
CA GLY A 501 -4.54 5.98 -0.44
C GLY A 501 -5.79 5.81 -1.31
N HIS A 502 -6.90 6.46 -0.94
CA HIS A 502 -8.09 6.52 -1.81
C HIS A 502 -7.85 7.51 -2.95
N TYR A 503 -8.28 7.12 -4.14
CA TYR A 503 -8.64 8.05 -5.21
C TYR A 503 -10.09 7.76 -5.57
N ILE A 504 -10.83 8.81 -5.95
CA ILE A 504 -12.16 8.75 -6.56
C ILE A 504 -12.20 7.56 -7.53
N SER A 505 -13.11 6.61 -7.29
CA SER A 505 -13.18 5.36 -8.03
C SER A 505 -14.53 5.12 -8.68
N ASN A 506 -14.56 4.24 -9.69
CA ASN A 506 -15.80 3.84 -10.37
C ASN A 506 -16.82 3.25 -9.39
N THR A 507 -16.36 2.61 -8.31
CA THR A 507 -17.23 2.01 -7.30
C THR A 507 -18.12 3.07 -6.66
N HIS A 508 -17.58 4.25 -6.36
CA HIS A 508 -18.35 5.37 -5.80
C HIS A 508 -19.33 5.96 -6.80
N VAL A 509 -18.89 6.13 -8.04
CA VAL A 509 -19.73 6.59 -9.15
C VAL A 509 -20.89 5.61 -9.41
N ALA A 510 -20.61 4.30 -9.39
CA ALA A 510 -21.58 3.25 -9.58
C ALA A 510 -22.64 3.22 -8.46
N GLY A 511 -22.23 3.39 -7.20
CA GLY A 511 -23.16 3.45 -6.07
C GLY A 511 -24.14 4.61 -6.15
N ILE A 512 -23.66 5.81 -6.47
CA ILE A 512 -24.53 7.00 -6.65
C ILE A 512 -25.57 6.72 -7.73
N LEU A 513 -25.15 6.03 -8.79
CA LEU A 513 -25.97 5.80 -9.97
C LEU A 513 -27.02 4.71 -9.76
N ALA A 514 -26.62 3.51 -9.34
CA ALA A 514 -27.51 2.34 -9.24
C ALA A 514 -27.16 1.36 -8.12
N ALA A 515 -26.74 1.84 -6.94
CA ALA A 515 -26.79 0.99 -5.75
C ALA A 515 -28.21 0.44 -5.52
N SER A 516 -28.34 -0.86 -5.34
CA SER A 516 -29.61 -1.57 -5.24
C SER A 516 -30.40 -1.15 -4.00
N ASN A 517 -31.72 -1.13 -4.11
CA ASN A 517 -32.60 -0.91 -2.97
C ASN A 517 -32.80 -2.21 -2.17
N ASN A 518 -31.77 -2.63 -1.43
CA ASN A 518 -31.65 -3.98 -0.86
C ASN A 518 -31.55 -4.02 0.69
N SER A 519 -31.92 -2.94 1.40
CA SER A 519 -31.77 -2.79 2.86
C SER A 519 -30.33 -2.76 3.40
N ILE A 520 -29.33 -2.70 2.54
CA ILE A 520 -27.90 -2.58 2.89
C ILE A 520 -27.43 -1.18 2.49
N GLY A 521 -26.55 -0.57 3.28
CA GLY A 521 -25.68 0.51 2.78
C GLY A 521 -26.36 1.79 2.33
N MET A 522 -26.47 1.96 1.00
CA MET A 522 -27.10 3.11 0.36
C MET A 522 -28.09 2.68 -0.73
N VAL A 523 -28.77 3.65 -1.34
CA VAL A 523 -29.60 3.44 -2.54
C VAL A 523 -29.22 4.45 -3.61
N GLY A 524 -29.00 3.97 -4.83
CA GLY A 524 -28.63 4.80 -5.98
C GLY A 524 -29.81 5.60 -6.52
N VAL A 525 -29.54 6.53 -7.43
CA VAL A 525 -30.59 7.33 -8.07
C VAL A 525 -31.54 6.47 -8.90
N ALA A 526 -31.01 5.50 -9.65
CA ALA A 526 -31.74 4.57 -10.50
C ALA A 526 -31.44 3.11 -10.08
N PRO A 527 -32.03 2.63 -8.96
CA PRO A 527 -31.62 1.40 -8.30
C PRO A 527 -31.93 0.10 -9.06
N GLU A 528 -32.64 0.15 -10.20
CA GLU A 528 -32.87 -1.00 -11.09
C GLU A 528 -32.17 -0.87 -12.46
N SER A 529 -31.42 0.21 -12.68
CA SER A 529 -30.57 0.35 -13.87
C SER A 529 -29.35 -0.59 -13.81
N LYS A 530 -28.83 -0.96 -14.98
CA LYS A 530 -27.70 -1.86 -15.12
C LYS A 530 -26.41 -1.12 -15.48
N ILE A 531 -25.34 -1.38 -14.74
CA ILE A 531 -24.03 -0.74 -14.90
C ILE A 531 -23.09 -1.63 -15.69
N VAL A 532 -22.39 -1.07 -16.67
CA VAL A 532 -21.29 -1.69 -17.40
C VAL A 532 -19.98 -1.02 -16.98
N PRO A 533 -19.12 -1.67 -16.16
CA PRO A 533 -17.86 -1.08 -15.76
C PRO A 533 -16.84 -1.13 -16.92
N VAL A 534 -16.37 0.04 -17.36
CA VAL A 534 -15.40 0.18 -18.45
C VAL A 534 -14.12 0.81 -17.91
N LYS A 535 -13.15 -0.04 -17.54
CA LYS A 535 -11.91 0.44 -16.94
C LYS A 535 -10.98 1.01 -18.01
N VAL A 536 -10.84 2.33 -18.01
CA VAL A 536 -9.99 3.11 -18.93
C VAL A 536 -8.91 3.93 -18.20
N LEU A 537 -9.00 4.01 -16.87
CA LEU A 537 -8.00 4.63 -15.99
C LEU A 537 -7.33 3.57 -15.10
N ASN A 538 -6.08 3.83 -14.72
CA ASN A 538 -5.34 3.03 -13.75
C ASN A 538 -5.63 3.47 -12.29
N ALA A 539 -5.07 2.77 -11.31
CA ALA A 539 -5.17 3.10 -9.87
C ALA A 539 -4.83 4.57 -9.50
N LYS A 540 -4.06 5.28 -10.34
CA LYS A 540 -3.72 6.70 -10.12
C LYS A 540 -4.72 7.67 -10.77
N GLY A 541 -5.84 7.17 -11.30
CA GLY A 541 -6.78 7.95 -12.11
C GLY A 541 -6.23 8.36 -13.48
N GLY A 542 -5.14 7.75 -13.96
CA GLY A 542 -4.50 8.08 -15.24
C GLY A 542 -4.87 7.13 -16.37
N GLY A 543 -5.16 7.66 -17.55
CA GLY A 543 -5.43 6.88 -18.77
C GLY A 543 -4.83 7.53 -20.02
N THR A 544 -4.68 6.77 -21.10
CA THR A 544 -4.25 7.32 -22.40
C THR A 544 -5.46 7.66 -23.26
N LEU A 545 -5.30 8.65 -24.17
CA LEU A 545 -6.39 9.08 -25.06
C LEU A 545 -6.97 7.93 -25.89
N ASP A 546 -6.10 7.04 -26.37
CA ASP A 546 -6.47 5.86 -27.16
C ASP A 546 -7.29 4.86 -26.34
N VAL A 547 -6.87 4.60 -25.09
CA VAL A 547 -7.59 3.68 -24.17
C VAL A 547 -8.99 4.21 -23.84
N VAL A 548 -9.11 5.52 -23.53
CA VAL A 548 -10.41 6.14 -23.25
C VAL A 548 -11.32 6.12 -24.48
N ALA A 549 -10.80 6.48 -25.66
CA ALA A 549 -11.57 6.49 -26.91
C ALA A 549 -12.06 5.08 -27.30
N LYS A 550 -11.19 4.05 -27.18
CA LYS A 550 -11.56 2.65 -27.44
C LYS A 550 -12.60 2.14 -26.45
N GLY A 551 -12.47 2.48 -25.17
CA GLY A 551 -13.46 2.13 -24.15
C GLY A 551 -14.83 2.71 -24.47
N LEU A 552 -14.89 3.97 -24.90
CA LEU A 552 -16.14 4.64 -25.27
C LEU A 552 -16.82 3.99 -26.48
N ILE A 553 -16.07 3.78 -27.57
CA ILE A 553 -16.60 3.14 -28.78
C ILE A 553 -17.11 1.74 -28.46
N TRP A 554 -16.38 0.99 -27.63
CA TRP A 554 -16.81 -0.34 -27.21
C TRP A 554 -18.10 -0.30 -26.39
N ALA A 555 -18.21 0.59 -25.40
CA ALA A 555 -19.43 0.75 -24.59
C ALA A 555 -20.67 1.03 -25.46
N VAL A 556 -20.53 1.95 -26.42
CA VAL A 556 -21.62 2.26 -27.38
C VAL A 556 -21.98 1.03 -28.20
N ASN A 557 -20.99 0.30 -28.72
CA ASN A 557 -21.22 -0.91 -29.52
C ASN A 557 -21.77 -2.09 -28.70
N ASP A 558 -21.49 -2.12 -27.40
CA ASP A 558 -22.03 -3.09 -26.44
C ASP A 558 -23.49 -2.75 -26.04
N GLY A 559 -24.04 -1.66 -26.57
CA GLY A 559 -25.44 -1.26 -26.35
C GLY A 559 -25.66 -0.45 -25.09
N ALA A 560 -24.68 0.34 -24.65
CA ALA A 560 -24.91 1.34 -23.61
C ALA A 560 -25.92 2.39 -24.08
N ASP A 561 -26.92 2.68 -23.24
CA ASP A 561 -27.92 3.70 -23.45
C ASP A 561 -27.45 5.08 -23.01
N ILE A 562 -26.62 5.12 -21.96
CA ILE A 562 -26.03 6.32 -21.39
C ILE A 562 -24.56 6.01 -21.09
N VAL A 563 -23.68 6.98 -21.32
CA VAL A 563 -22.28 6.89 -20.90
C VAL A 563 -21.97 7.95 -19.85
N VAL A 564 -21.26 7.55 -18.79
CA VAL A 564 -20.77 8.41 -17.72
C VAL A 564 -19.24 8.45 -17.74
N MET A 565 -18.67 9.65 -17.70
CA MET A 565 -17.24 9.89 -17.60
C MET A 565 -16.92 10.82 -16.43
N SER A 566 -16.48 10.24 -15.32
CA SER A 566 -16.02 10.98 -14.13
C SER A 566 -14.53 11.32 -14.22
N LEU A 567 -14.08 11.76 -15.40
CA LEU A 567 -12.68 12.03 -15.75
C LEU A 567 -12.56 13.33 -16.55
N GLY A 568 -11.37 13.92 -16.57
CA GLY A 568 -11.15 15.15 -17.33
C GLY A 568 -9.69 15.57 -17.43
N SER A 569 -9.41 16.40 -18.44
CA SER A 569 -8.12 17.01 -18.72
C SER A 569 -8.29 18.51 -18.97
N PRO A 570 -7.37 19.37 -18.50
CA PRO A 570 -7.41 20.80 -18.80
C PRO A 570 -7.11 21.12 -20.28
N ARG A 571 -6.73 20.12 -21.10
CA ARG A 571 -6.41 20.29 -22.52
C ARG A 571 -7.36 19.52 -23.43
N PRO A 572 -7.67 20.04 -24.64
CA PRO A 572 -8.46 19.34 -25.65
C PRO A 572 -7.91 17.94 -25.99
N LEU A 573 -8.82 16.99 -26.22
CA LEU A 573 -8.60 15.57 -26.47
C LEU A 573 -9.21 15.16 -27.82
N ALA A 574 -8.54 15.48 -28.94
CA ALA A 574 -9.11 15.30 -30.28
C ALA A 574 -9.59 13.86 -30.60
N GLN A 575 -8.85 12.85 -30.15
CA GLN A 575 -9.25 11.44 -30.34
C GLN A 575 -10.50 11.07 -29.52
N VAL A 576 -10.57 11.53 -28.27
CA VAL A 576 -11.73 11.30 -27.39
C VAL A 576 -12.96 12.02 -27.94
N ARG A 577 -12.80 13.24 -28.49
CA ARG A 577 -13.90 13.96 -29.14
C ARG A 577 -14.51 13.20 -30.31
N LYS A 578 -13.69 12.57 -31.17
CA LYS A 578 -14.20 11.73 -32.28
C LYS A 578 -15.04 10.56 -31.78
N ALA A 579 -14.62 9.94 -30.67
CA ALA A 579 -15.38 8.85 -30.05
C ALA A 579 -16.69 9.37 -29.41
N ILE A 580 -16.71 10.59 -28.86
CA ILE A 580 -17.92 11.23 -28.35
C ILE A 580 -18.89 11.55 -29.49
N GLN A 581 -18.39 12.10 -30.60
CA GLN A 581 -19.20 12.34 -31.80
C GLN A 581 -19.78 11.04 -32.36
N TYR A 582 -19.03 9.93 -32.26
CA TYR A 582 -19.55 8.61 -32.59
C TYR A 582 -20.70 8.19 -31.66
N ALA A 583 -20.55 8.35 -30.33
CA ALA A 583 -21.61 8.06 -29.37
C ALA A 583 -22.88 8.89 -29.67
N GLU A 584 -22.72 10.18 -29.93
CA GLU A 584 -23.81 11.08 -30.29
C GLU A 584 -24.49 10.67 -31.60
N SER A 585 -23.72 10.25 -32.62
CA SER A 585 -24.27 9.72 -33.87
C SER A 585 -25.08 8.42 -33.71
N LYS A 586 -24.88 7.71 -32.60
CA LYS A 586 -25.66 6.52 -32.20
C LYS A 586 -26.80 6.87 -31.25
N GLY A 587 -26.96 8.14 -30.89
CA GLY A 587 -27.98 8.62 -29.96
C GLY A 587 -27.69 8.30 -28.50
N VAL A 588 -26.43 8.02 -28.15
CA VAL A 588 -26.00 7.69 -26.78
C VAL A 588 -25.43 8.95 -26.12
N PRO A 589 -26.14 9.60 -25.18
CA PRO A 589 -25.63 10.77 -24.47
C PRO A 589 -24.41 10.42 -23.60
N VAL A 590 -23.47 11.36 -23.53
CA VAL A 590 -22.26 11.26 -22.71
C VAL A 590 -22.28 12.34 -21.62
N PHE A 591 -22.47 11.93 -20.37
CA PHE A 591 -22.41 12.80 -19.19
C PHE A 591 -20.97 12.87 -18.69
N VAL A 592 -20.45 14.08 -18.45
CA VAL A 592 -19.04 14.29 -18.10
C VAL A 592 -18.89 15.27 -16.94
N ALA A 593 -18.00 14.95 -16.01
CA ALA A 593 -17.63 15.81 -14.90
C ALA A 593 -16.99 17.13 -15.38
N ALA A 594 -17.49 18.27 -14.91
CA ALA A 594 -17.01 19.60 -15.30
C ALA A 594 -15.55 19.88 -14.92
N GLY A 595 -15.01 19.18 -13.92
CA GLY A 595 -13.67 19.39 -13.37
C GLY A 595 -13.68 20.10 -12.02
N ASN A 596 -12.60 19.89 -11.26
CA ASN A 596 -12.42 20.47 -9.93
C ASN A 596 -11.26 21.48 -9.93
N ALA A 597 -11.44 22.59 -9.19
CA ALA A 597 -10.62 23.78 -9.31
C ALA A 597 -9.19 23.63 -8.78
N VAL A 598 -8.91 22.55 -8.06
CA VAL A 598 -7.60 22.21 -7.52
C VAL A 598 -7.15 20.92 -8.17
N GLN A 599 -6.07 20.95 -8.96
CA GLN A 599 -5.50 19.75 -9.58
C GLN A 599 -4.01 19.61 -9.28
N TRP A 600 -3.55 18.38 -9.09
CA TRP A 600 -2.13 18.07 -9.05
C TRP A 600 -1.52 18.09 -10.45
N ASN A 601 -0.57 18.98 -10.70
CA ASN A 601 0.22 19.01 -11.92
C ASN A 601 1.47 18.15 -11.73
N ALA A 602 1.52 16.97 -12.37
CA ALA A 602 2.64 16.04 -12.26
C ALA A 602 3.96 16.58 -12.84
N ALA A 603 3.90 17.43 -13.89
CA ALA A 603 5.09 18.00 -14.52
C ALA A 603 5.73 19.09 -13.66
N GLN A 604 4.90 19.89 -12.97
CA GLN A 604 5.35 20.97 -12.10
C GLN A 604 5.43 20.57 -10.61
N LYS A 605 4.97 19.36 -10.26
CA LYS A 605 4.88 18.84 -8.88
C LYS A 605 4.20 19.81 -7.91
N GLN A 606 3.14 20.46 -8.37
CA GLN A 606 2.38 21.44 -7.57
C GLN A 606 0.89 21.37 -7.89
N TYR A 607 0.06 21.80 -6.94
CA TYR A 607 -1.36 22.01 -7.20
C TYR A 607 -1.54 23.27 -8.05
N VAL A 608 -2.26 23.15 -9.17
CA VAL A 608 -2.64 24.26 -10.04
C VAL A 608 -4.11 24.54 -9.83
N TYR A 609 -4.42 25.83 -9.68
CA TYR A 609 -5.79 26.29 -9.53
C TYR A 609 -6.34 26.72 -10.89
N THR A 610 -7.41 26.08 -11.36
CA THR A 610 -8.10 26.47 -12.60
C THR A 610 -9.60 26.33 -12.42
N LYS A 611 -10.37 27.37 -12.74
CA LYS A 611 -11.84 27.33 -12.70
C LYS A 611 -12.47 26.96 -14.05
N GLU A 612 -11.67 26.61 -15.04
CA GLU A 612 -12.15 26.34 -16.41
C GLU A 612 -12.69 24.92 -16.56
N LEU A 613 -13.77 24.76 -17.33
CA LEU A 613 -14.27 23.45 -17.73
C LEU A 613 -13.18 22.58 -18.37
N PHE A 614 -13.10 21.33 -17.91
CA PHE A 614 -12.20 20.35 -18.48
C PHE A 614 -12.79 19.66 -19.71
N TYR A 615 -11.91 19.07 -20.51
CA TYR A 615 -12.28 18.18 -21.60
C TYR A 615 -12.33 16.73 -21.08
N PRO A 616 -13.36 15.94 -21.44
CA PRO A 616 -14.29 16.22 -22.53
C PRO A 616 -15.53 17.06 -22.19
N ALA A 617 -15.80 17.44 -20.93
CA ALA A 617 -17.01 18.19 -20.57
C ALA A 617 -17.16 19.52 -21.33
N ASN A 618 -16.06 20.18 -21.70
CA ASN A 618 -16.08 21.41 -22.48
C ASN A 618 -16.38 21.17 -23.98
N TYR A 619 -16.76 19.96 -24.39
CA TYR A 619 -17.24 19.68 -25.74
C TYR A 619 -18.76 19.85 -25.84
N PRO A 620 -19.27 20.55 -26.87
CA PRO A 620 -20.71 20.77 -27.04
C PRO A 620 -21.48 19.47 -27.28
N GLU A 621 -20.81 18.39 -27.69
CA GLU A 621 -21.40 17.06 -27.86
C GLU A 621 -21.64 16.33 -26.52
N THR A 622 -21.13 16.84 -25.39
CA THR A 622 -21.27 16.20 -24.06
C THR A 622 -22.22 16.96 -23.15
N ILE A 623 -22.82 16.27 -22.17
CA ILE A 623 -23.56 16.92 -21.09
C ILE A 623 -22.61 17.20 -19.93
N ALA A 624 -22.23 18.45 -19.74
CA ALA A 624 -21.29 18.86 -18.69
C ALA A 624 -21.98 19.08 -17.35
N VAL A 625 -21.53 18.39 -16.30
CA VAL A 625 -22.16 18.41 -14.98
C VAL A 625 -21.23 19.01 -13.92
N GLY A 626 -21.67 20.12 -13.32
CA GLY A 626 -21.03 20.76 -12.17
C GLY A 626 -21.65 20.33 -10.83
N SER A 627 -21.02 20.73 -9.73
CA SER A 627 -21.36 20.27 -8.38
C SER A 627 -22.05 21.34 -7.53
N ILE A 628 -23.05 20.92 -6.75
CA ILE A 628 -23.61 21.64 -5.60
C ILE A 628 -23.40 20.87 -4.29
N ASP A 629 -23.44 21.58 -3.16
CA ASP A 629 -23.47 21.00 -1.82
C ASP A 629 -24.91 20.92 -1.26
N GLU A 630 -25.02 20.45 -0.01
CA GLU A 630 -26.29 20.23 0.70
C GLU A 630 -27.13 21.51 0.92
N ASN A 631 -26.52 22.69 0.80
CA ASN A 631 -27.20 23.98 0.91
C ASN A 631 -27.72 24.47 -0.46
N PHE A 632 -27.63 23.64 -1.51
CA PHE A 632 -27.93 23.99 -2.89
C PHE A 632 -27.02 25.11 -3.44
N ASP A 633 -25.89 25.35 -2.78
CA ASP A 633 -24.86 26.26 -3.26
C ASP A 633 -23.90 25.51 -4.19
N ARG A 634 -23.41 26.23 -5.21
CA ARG A 634 -22.40 25.70 -6.12
C ARG A 634 -21.14 25.40 -5.33
N SER A 635 -20.68 24.14 -5.37
CA SER A 635 -19.51 23.72 -4.61
C SER A 635 -18.29 24.56 -4.99
N SER A 636 -17.52 25.00 -3.99
CA SER A 636 -16.39 25.91 -4.17
C SER A 636 -15.32 25.39 -5.13
N PHE A 637 -15.19 24.06 -5.23
CA PHE A 637 -14.29 23.36 -6.15
C PHE A 637 -14.84 23.19 -7.56
N SER A 638 -16.13 23.38 -7.84
CA SER A 638 -16.68 23.06 -9.17
C SER A 638 -16.13 24.03 -10.23
N ASN A 639 -15.68 23.52 -11.38
CA ASN A 639 -15.32 24.37 -12.52
C ASN A 639 -16.57 24.98 -13.19
N THR A 640 -16.35 26.03 -13.97
CA THR A 640 -17.35 26.83 -14.69
C THR A 640 -16.96 27.01 -16.16
N GLY A 641 -17.93 27.34 -17.00
CA GLY A 641 -17.68 27.81 -18.35
C GLY A 641 -18.93 27.78 -19.22
N GLU A 642 -18.80 28.24 -20.46
CA GLU A 642 -19.94 28.41 -21.38
C GLU A 642 -20.66 27.10 -21.70
N ASN A 643 -19.90 26.00 -21.81
CA ASN A 643 -20.43 24.68 -22.10
C ASN A 643 -20.90 23.91 -20.84
N LEU A 644 -20.92 24.53 -19.65
CA LEU A 644 -21.46 23.89 -18.45
C LEU A 644 -22.98 23.71 -18.64
N ASP A 645 -23.49 22.49 -18.62
CA ASP A 645 -24.91 22.25 -18.88
C ASP A 645 -25.75 22.34 -17.61
N PHE A 646 -25.43 21.58 -16.57
CA PHE A 646 -26.26 21.48 -15.36
C PHE A 646 -25.42 21.40 -14.09
N LEU A 647 -26.06 21.67 -12.96
CA LEU A 647 -25.55 21.38 -11.62
C LEU A 647 -26.30 20.20 -11.00
N ALA A 648 -25.59 19.38 -10.24
CA ALA A 648 -26.16 18.26 -9.49
C ALA A 648 -25.41 18.04 -8.15
N PRO A 649 -25.99 17.30 -7.19
CA PRO A 649 -25.36 16.94 -5.92
C PRO A 649 -23.98 16.32 -6.10
N GLY A 650 -22.93 17.01 -5.64
CA GLY A 650 -21.55 16.52 -5.70
C GLY A 650 -20.70 16.88 -4.49
N GLY A 651 -21.21 17.67 -3.53
CA GLY A 651 -20.57 17.91 -2.24
C GLY A 651 -21.02 16.92 -1.17
N GLN A 652 -20.07 16.31 -0.47
CA GLN A 652 -20.31 15.39 0.65
C GLN A 652 -21.30 14.26 0.30
N ILE A 653 -21.03 13.51 -0.76
CA ILE A 653 -21.89 12.43 -1.25
C ILE A 653 -21.44 11.09 -0.66
N PHE A 654 -22.33 10.47 0.11
CA PHE A 654 -22.18 9.11 0.63
C PHE A 654 -22.41 8.08 -0.47
N SER A 655 -21.42 7.22 -0.75
CA SER A 655 -21.57 6.12 -1.71
C SER A 655 -20.60 4.97 -1.50
N THR A 656 -20.80 3.88 -2.22
CA THR A 656 -19.99 2.65 -2.18
C THR A 656 -18.51 2.92 -2.54
N VAL A 657 -17.58 2.30 -1.85
CA VAL A 657 -16.16 2.25 -2.22
C VAL A 657 -15.68 0.81 -2.14
N PRO A 658 -14.50 0.48 -2.71
CA PRO A 658 -14.03 -0.90 -2.73
C PRO A 658 -14.02 -1.57 -1.36
N ASP A 659 -14.20 -2.89 -1.38
CA ASP A 659 -14.22 -3.79 -0.23
C ASP A 659 -15.51 -3.79 0.61
N ASN A 660 -16.64 -3.52 -0.03
CA ASN A 660 -17.94 -3.40 0.64
C ASN A 660 -17.96 -2.26 1.67
N TRP A 661 -17.24 -1.19 1.38
CA TRP A 661 -17.19 -0.01 2.22
C TRP A 661 -18.05 1.09 1.62
N TYR A 662 -18.32 2.11 2.42
CA TYR A 662 -18.99 3.31 1.95
C TYR A 662 -18.16 4.50 2.35
N ALA A 663 -18.08 5.52 1.50
CA ALA A 663 -17.40 6.76 1.84
C ALA A 663 -18.16 8.03 1.43
N ILE A 664 -17.90 9.11 2.15
CA ILE A 664 -18.37 10.45 1.79
C ILE A 664 -17.29 11.17 0.98
N LEU A 665 -17.54 11.38 -0.31
CA LEU A 665 -16.62 12.04 -1.23
C LEU A 665 -17.24 13.32 -1.83
N SER A 666 -16.39 14.26 -2.25
CA SER A 666 -16.81 15.48 -2.92
C SER A 666 -16.16 15.63 -4.29
N GLY A 667 -16.93 15.98 -5.31
CA GLY A 667 -16.41 16.23 -6.64
C GLY A 667 -17.49 16.36 -7.72
N THR A 668 -17.13 16.98 -8.85
CA THR A 668 -17.95 16.91 -10.07
C THR A 668 -18.10 15.48 -10.58
N SER A 669 -17.17 14.59 -10.22
CA SER A 669 -17.26 13.13 -10.40
C SER A 669 -18.43 12.48 -9.65
N MET A 670 -18.94 13.08 -8.57
CA MET A 670 -20.11 12.60 -7.82
C MET A 670 -21.41 13.22 -8.35
N ALA A 671 -21.36 14.46 -8.86
CA ALA A 671 -22.50 15.12 -9.50
C ALA A 671 -22.91 14.46 -10.82
N THR A 672 -21.94 14.00 -11.60
CA THR A 672 -22.17 13.38 -12.92
C THR A 672 -23.04 12.11 -12.87
N PRO A 673 -22.75 11.09 -12.02
CA PRO A 673 -23.59 9.90 -11.91
C PRO A 673 -24.99 10.21 -11.37
N PHE A 674 -25.15 11.24 -10.54
CA PHE A 674 -26.48 11.68 -10.12
C PHE A 674 -27.33 12.13 -11.32
N ALA A 675 -26.79 13.04 -12.14
CA ALA A 675 -27.47 13.54 -13.34
C ALA A 675 -27.78 12.41 -14.34
N ALA A 676 -26.84 11.47 -14.53
CA ALA A 676 -27.03 10.31 -15.38
C ALA A 676 -28.10 9.34 -14.84
N GLY A 677 -28.18 9.16 -13.51
CA GLY A 677 -29.24 8.38 -12.86
C GLY A 677 -30.63 8.98 -13.11
N VAL A 678 -30.77 10.31 -13.01
CA VAL A 678 -32.04 10.99 -13.35
C VAL A 678 -32.40 10.76 -14.82
N ALA A 679 -31.42 10.85 -15.73
CA ALA A 679 -31.62 10.54 -17.14
C ALA A 679 -32.08 9.09 -17.36
N ALA A 680 -31.55 8.13 -16.58
CA ALA A 680 -31.95 6.73 -16.64
C ALA A 680 -33.39 6.50 -16.18
N LEU A 681 -33.83 7.16 -15.11
CA LEU A 681 -35.25 7.12 -14.68
C LEU A 681 -36.16 7.64 -15.82
N CYS A 682 -35.82 8.78 -16.42
CA CYS A 682 -36.59 9.34 -17.55
C CYS A 682 -36.63 8.39 -18.76
N LEU A 683 -35.50 7.78 -19.12
CA LEU A 683 -35.42 6.85 -20.25
C LEU A 683 -36.22 5.57 -20.00
N SER A 684 -36.14 5.00 -18.80
CA SER A 684 -36.89 3.78 -18.44
C SER A 684 -38.40 4.01 -18.59
N TYR A 685 -38.91 5.10 -18.02
CA TYR A 685 -40.32 5.43 -18.17
C TYR A 685 -40.72 5.71 -19.62
N GLN A 686 -39.92 6.49 -20.35
CA GLN A 686 -40.20 6.82 -21.75
C GLN A 686 -40.31 5.55 -22.60
N ARG A 687 -39.45 4.54 -22.38
CA ARG A 687 -39.52 3.24 -23.07
C ARG A 687 -40.83 2.52 -22.81
N LYS A 688 -41.30 2.55 -21.56
CA LYS A 688 -42.52 1.86 -21.12
C LYS A 688 -43.80 2.54 -21.62
N HIS A 689 -43.83 3.87 -21.66
CA HIS A 689 -45.07 4.62 -21.90
C HIS A 689 -45.13 5.32 -23.27
N PHE A 690 -43.98 5.66 -23.86
CA PHE A 690 -43.90 6.42 -25.11
C PHE A 690 -42.89 5.85 -26.11
N PRO A 691 -42.98 4.55 -26.49
CA PRO A 691 -41.94 3.85 -27.26
C PRO A 691 -41.61 4.51 -28.61
N ASN A 692 -42.51 5.31 -29.18
CA ASN A 692 -42.34 6.01 -30.46
C ASN A 692 -41.59 7.36 -30.36
N LYS A 693 -41.23 7.83 -29.15
CA LYS A 693 -40.51 9.11 -28.93
C LYS A 693 -39.22 8.90 -28.14
N PRO A 694 -38.22 8.20 -28.71
CA PRO A 694 -37.02 7.80 -27.95
C PRO A 694 -36.16 9.01 -27.57
N LEU A 695 -35.74 9.07 -26.29
CA LEU A 695 -34.73 10.03 -25.83
C LEU A 695 -33.35 9.62 -26.34
N LYS A 696 -32.76 10.42 -27.23
CA LYS A 696 -31.48 10.12 -27.89
C LYS A 696 -30.58 11.34 -27.96
N GLY A 697 -29.29 11.12 -27.66
CA GLY A 697 -28.23 12.13 -27.76
C GLY A 697 -28.34 13.25 -26.72
N ALA A 698 -27.30 14.06 -26.61
CA ALA A 698 -27.17 15.08 -25.57
C ALA A 698 -28.30 16.12 -25.61
N GLU A 699 -28.72 16.57 -26.80
CA GLU A 699 -29.67 17.67 -26.93
C GLU A 699 -31.09 17.31 -26.44
N ALA A 700 -31.52 16.05 -26.62
CA ALA A 700 -32.80 15.59 -26.11
C ALA A 700 -32.87 15.70 -24.58
N TYR A 701 -31.81 15.27 -23.89
CA TYR A 701 -31.72 15.36 -22.43
C TYR A 701 -31.53 16.81 -21.97
N ARG A 702 -30.79 17.64 -22.71
CA ARG A 702 -30.72 19.09 -22.39
C ARG A 702 -32.09 19.74 -22.43
N LYS A 703 -32.87 19.50 -23.49
CA LYS A 703 -34.22 20.05 -23.63
C LYS A 703 -35.12 19.58 -22.49
N LEU A 704 -35.06 18.30 -22.16
CA LEU A 704 -35.82 17.70 -21.07
C LEU A 704 -35.45 18.37 -19.72
N PHE A 705 -34.16 18.42 -19.40
CA PHE A 705 -33.63 18.94 -18.12
C PHE A 705 -33.90 20.42 -17.95
N ARG A 706 -33.72 21.25 -18.99
CA ARG A 706 -33.99 22.70 -18.94
C ARG A 706 -35.41 23.08 -18.51
N GLN A 707 -36.38 22.19 -18.70
CA GLN A 707 -37.76 22.46 -18.28
C GLN A 707 -37.94 22.35 -16.76
N ASN A 708 -37.01 21.68 -16.07
CA ASN A 708 -37.12 21.31 -14.65
C ASN A 708 -35.78 21.53 -13.94
N VAL A 709 -35.39 22.80 -13.88
CA VAL A 709 -34.19 23.27 -13.18
C VAL A 709 -34.53 24.29 -12.11
N MET A 710 -33.80 24.24 -11.00
CA MET A 710 -33.76 25.31 -10.02
C MET A 710 -32.64 26.29 -10.33
N ALA A 711 -32.90 27.58 -10.11
CA ALA A 711 -31.83 28.58 -10.07
C ALA A 711 -30.98 28.42 -8.80
N LEU A 712 -29.71 28.83 -8.86
CA LEU A 712 -28.91 28.99 -7.65
C LEU A 712 -29.53 30.09 -6.75
N PRO A 713 -29.44 29.97 -5.42
CA PRO A 713 -30.02 30.95 -4.48
C PRO A 713 -29.52 32.38 -4.68
N ASP A 714 -28.27 32.53 -5.14
CA ASP A 714 -27.57 33.81 -5.29
C ASP A 714 -27.68 34.34 -6.72
N LYS A 715 -28.46 35.43 -6.93
CA LYS A 715 -28.78 35.97 -8.27
C LYS A 715 -27.56 36.38 -9.09
N VAL A 716 -26.44 36.75 -8.46
CA VAL A 716 -25.18 37.12 -9.15
C VAL A 716 -24.49 35.88 -9.75
N LYS A 717 -24.75 34.69 -9.20
CA LYS A 717 -24.17 33.40 -9.63
C LYS A 717 -25.09 32.61 -10.57
N ALA A 718 -26.29 33.10 -10.87
CA ALA A 718 -27.29 32.44 -11.72
C ALA A 718 -27.11 32.68 -13.25
N ASN A 719 -25.95 33.19 -13.68
CA ASN A 719 -25.60 33.29 -15.09
C ASN A 719 -25.22 31.90 -15.64
N LYS A 720 -25.63 31.60 -16.89
CA LYS A 720 -25.27 30.40 -17.66
C LYS A 720 -23.80 29.96 -17.54
N PHE A 721 -22.85 30.89 -17.50
CA PHE A 721 -21.43 30.58 -17.30
C PHE A 721 -21.14 29.89 -15.95
N PHE A 722 -21.85 30.28 -14.90
CA PHE A 722 -21.63 29.83 -13.52
C PHE A 722 -22.55 28.66 -13.10
N SER A 723 -23.81 28.69 -13.51
CA SER A 723 -24.83 27.71 -13.10
C SER A 723 -25.22 26.71 -14.19
N GLY A 724 -24.68 26.84 -15.39
CA GLY A 724 -25.28 26.18 -16.54
C GLY A 724 -26.74 26.61 -16.71
N PHE A 725 -27.61 25.68 -17.06
CA PHE A 725 -29.06 25.90 -17.09
C PHE A 725 -29.69 25.91 -15.69
N GLY A 726 -28.96 25.49 -14.65
CA GLY A 726 -29.44 25.40 -13.27
C GLY A 726 -29.19 24.03 -12.65
N ILE A 727 -29.73 23.83 -11.45
CA ILE A 727 -29.68 22.57 -10.70
C ILE A 727 -30.79 21.65 -11.23
N ILE A 728 -30.49 20.39 -11.57
CA ILE A 728 -31.51 19.42 -11.99
C ILE A 728 -32.49 19.19 -10.84
N ASP A 729 -33.76 19.58 -11.00
CA ASP A 729 -34.78 19.46 -9.96
C ASP A 729 -35.63 18.20 -10.17
N THR A 730 -35.53 17.25 -9.24
CA THR A 730 -36.28 15.99 -9.30
C THR A 730 -37.45 15.94 -8.33
N ARG A 731 -37.76 17.03 -7.61
CA ARG A 731 -38.81 17.01 -6.59
C ARG A 731 -40.21 16.73 -7.15
N ASP A 732 -40.43 17.13 -8.41
CA ASP A 732 -41.63 16.83 -9.20
C ASP A 732 -41.33 15.83 -10.34
N LEU A 733 -40.27 15.00 -10.23
CA LEU A 733 -39.81 14.12 -11.31
C LEU A 733 -40.90 13.21 -11.86
N LYS A 734 -41.84 12.76 -11.01
CA LYS A 734 -43.04 12.02 -11.44
C LYS A 734 -43.88 12.77 -12.48
N LYS A 735 -44.10 14.08 -12.30
CA LYS A 735 -44.81 14.93 -13.26
C LYS A 735 -43.98 15.20 -14.51
N TRP A 736 -42.67 15.41 -14.32
CA TRP A 736 -41.73 15.65 -15.40
C TRP A 736 -41.65 14.47 -16.37
N ILE A 737 -41.56 13.27 -15.82
CA ILE A 737 -41.55 12.02 -16.56
C ILE A 737 -42.89 11.79 -17.31
N ALA A 738 -44.02 12.18 -16.71
CA ALA A 738 -45.34 12.09 -17.34
C ALA A 738 -45.57 13.13 -18.46
N SER A 739 -44.94 14.31 -18.41
CA SER A 739 -45.07 15.37 -19.41
C SER A 739 -44.05 15.30 -20.56
N ALA A 740 -43.06 14.41 -20.44
CA ALA A 740 -41.99 14.21 -21.42
C ALA A 740 -42.38 13.38 -22.65
N GLY A 741 -43.53 12.70 -22.61
CA GLY A 741 -44.09 11.95 -23.74
C GLY A 741 -45.15 12.72 -24.50
#